data_AF-A0A8T2HPY3-F1
#
_entry.id   AF-A0A8T2HPY3-F1
#
_cell.length_a   1.000
_cell.length_b   1.000
_cell.length_c   1.000
_cell.angle_alpha   90.00
_cell.angle_beta   90.00
_cell.angle_gamma   90.00
#
_symmetry.space_group_name_H-M   'P 1'
#
loop_
_entity.id
_entity.type
_entity.pdbx_description
1 polymer ?
#
loop_
_entity_poly.entity_id
_entity_poly.type
_entity_poly.pdbx_seq_one_letter_code
_entity_poly.pdbx_strand_id
1 'polypeptide(L)'
;MESIDEHFHVVYYCTGHGLGHLSRSVEIIRKLAATGNSVTIVTGAPVHVFSPDLPSTGLTVRHAILDTGAKQRDAFTVDQRGSLEEYLEAASGTRRDQIIVEESTWLRECGADIVISDIVPLACVSAATAGLPCIAVSNFSWDFIYSEYLTAAGSAFKDLVWQIADDYACALCLLRLPGHVPMPAFREVIDVPLVVRHAKRSRHEVRSSLNLPLDAKIACFIYGGQPPGADWKLKESCLPAGWLCLVCSAGKPPGGDPLPPNFILVAADSYTPDLIEASDVVLGKIGYGTTSECLAHHRPLVFLRRDYFNEEPFLRKLLELHESAVEMKRRDFLAGNWAPYLEAAVALKPNYNYPTNGADVVAEEVIQIAHAFRQNNTNIVVANNGAGASGGSGLISSPLSSPLSPTAAGAMTTGLHNYLSIPVDRTLSGGVGGLTSPGRPYRGTTNSNSTSPAAAAAAAAAAAAITGTPTFQHPGQSRLRDTIAWGYMMARPRSGDASDVPEWYTRGQLPSSSTPARKNIEGHGWGSRSLPSPTPPTSTTVPPPPTPGIISLQDVESLFHIQKQSPQISLDQFPDTLRFLSLLGSLEDHAAVENTPTTTFATSTSTGINESIVNTSSTKSTVEETLVLPELRAAAGLFLRDEPLQITRAPGRLDVMGGIADYSGSTVLQMPIAEAAHVALQLQSPRKQRLWRHMHHRHSQAGGTPGATTPTAGGNEDETVGKSLHPPVPPALRIVSLNADATNRGPAFDMDLQEFLVTSEHGEEVPISYSAAREYFQKDPALTWAAYIAGAIVVLMHEKGMKLRGEGIAMLVSSEVPEGKGVSSSAAVEVAAMNAIASAHDIHLAGRELAILCQKVENLIVGAPCGVMDQMASSLGEAGWLLALRCQPAEVENPVHIPNHLKFWGIDSGIRHSVGGSDYGAVRVGAFMGLKILKNYFERTSAPSVEYLATIPPSAFRHRLERKLPETLTGKEFLDTYGDHIDTVTKIDKDQTYAVRIPTGHPVYENFRVLCFRQALAAEGTSLQHQMDVLGELMLQSHSSYSACGLGSEGTDRLVALVIEEKFAAKAAGHEPSVFGAKITGGGCGGTVCVLSTADEAGEQAVKRITARYENETGHAPYIFEGTSQGAAQFGAVEVKRRQVQ
;
A
#
# COMPACT_ATOMS: atom_id res chain seq x y z
N MET A 1 -6.18 38.38 -15.20
CA MET A 1 -5.80 38.46 -13.78
C MET A 1 -4.41 39.04 -13.75
N GLU A 2 -4.24 40.23 -13.18
CA GLU A 2 -2.92 40.83 -12.95
C GLU A 2 -2.15 39.89 -12.02
N SER A 3 -1.00 39.38 -12.48
CA SER A 3 -0.08 38.62 -11.64
C SER A 3 0.50 39.59 -10.62
N ILE A 4 0.08 39.46 -9.37
CA ILE A 4 0.84 40.03 -8.27
C ILE A 4 2.17 39.25 -8.27
N ASP A 5 3.26 39.89 -8.69
CA ASP A 5 4.62 39.40 -8.48
C ASP A 5 4.86 39.34 -6.96
N GLU A 6 4.42 38.25 -6.32
CA GLU A 6 4.63 38.04 -4.90
C GLU A 6 6.07 37.60 -4.66
N HIS A 7 6.78 38.40 -3.87
CA HIS A 7 8.13 38.11 -3.41
C HIS A 7 8.08 37.14 -2.22
N PHE A 8 8.87 36.07 -2.28
CA PHE A 8 9.11 35.14 -1.16
C PHE A 8 10.54 35.27 -0.64
N HIS A 9 10.70 35.03 0.66
CA HIS A 9 11.98 34.82 1.30
C HIS A 9 12.24 33.31 1.49
N VAL A 10 13.14 32.77 0.66
CA VAL A 10 13.53 31.36 0.67
C VAL A 10 14.79 31.17 1.51
N VAL A 11 14.75 30.29 2.50
CA VAL A 11 15.94 29.90 3.26
C VAL A 11 16.44 28.54 2.77
N TYR A 12 17.61 28.53 2.15
CA TYR A 12 18.20 27.34 1.54
C TYR A 12 19.34 26.81 2.40
N TYR A 13 19.14 25.67 3.05
CA TYR A 13 20.15 24.98 3.84
C TYR A 13 20.96 24.04 2.93
N CYS A 14 22.27 24.28 2.85
CA CYS A 14 23.22 23.44 2.12
C CYS A 14 24.12 22.68 3.11
N THR A 15 24.20 21.36 2.96
CA THR A 15 25.19 20.56 3.70
C THR A 15 26.61 21.07 3.46
N GLY A 16 27.44 21.02 4.50
CA GLY A 16 28.86 21.36 4.40
C GLY A 16 29.69 20.35 3.61
N HIS A 17 29.09 19.23 3.19
CA HIS A 17 29.79 18.12 2.57
C HIS A 17 30.07 18.33 1.07
N GLY A 18 31.35 18.47 0.71
CA GLY A 18 31.85 18.27 -0.65
C GLY A 18 31.43 19.32 -1.70
N LEU A 19 32.33 19.62 -2.65
CA LEU A 19 32.08 20.55 -3.75
C LEU A 19 30.99 20.07 -4.74
N GLY A 20 30.65 18.78 -4.72
CA GLY A 20 29.61 18.20 -5.58
C GLY A 20 28.19 18.62 -5.18
N HIS A 21 27.89 18.78 -3.90
CA HIS A 21 26.60 19.27 -3.40
C HIS A 21 26.36 20.73 -3.78
N LEU A 22 27.42 21.51 -3.71
CA LEU A 22 27.42 22.91 -4.05
C LEU A 22 27.05 23.13 -5.52
N SER A 23 27.43 22.22 -6.43
CA SER A 23 27.11 22.35 -7.85
C SER A 23 25.60 22.34 -8.15
N ARG A 24 24.83 21.43 -7.54
CA ARG A 24 23.37 21.35 -7.71
C ARG A 24 22.66 22.50 -6.99
N SER A 25 23.09 22.81 -5.77
CA SER A 25 22.45 23.82 -4.94
C SER A 25 22.65 25.21 -5.51
N VAL A 26 23.84 25.53 -6.06
CA VAL A 26 24.09 26.79 -6.77
C VAL A 26 23.19 26.95 -8.00
N GLU A 27 22.94 25.88 -8.76
CA GLU A 27 22.05 25.95 -9.91
C GLU A 27 20.61 26.26 -9.49
N ILE A 28 20.08 25.56 -8.49
CA ILE A 28 18.73 25.78 -7.95
C ILE A 28 18.60 27.19 -7.36
N ILE A 29 19.56 27.60 -6.51
CA ILE A 29 19.59 28.92 -5.88
C ILE A 29 19.59 30.03 -6.94
N ARG A 30 20.34 29.86 -8.04
CA ARG A 30 20.35 30.84 -9.14
C ARG A 30 18.98 30.98 -9.78
N LYS A 31 18.28 29.87 -10.02
CA LYS A 31 16.92 29.87 -10.59
C LYS A 31 15.91 30.51 -9.64
N LEU A 32 15.99 30.20 -8.34
CA LEU A 32 15.16 30.83 -7.30
C LEU A 32 15.40 32.35 -7.18
N ALA A 33 16.65 32.81 -7.27
CA ALA A 33 16.95 34.23 -7.25
C ALA A 33 16.48 34.94 -8.54
N ALA A 34 16.57 34.26 -9.70
CA ALA A 34 16.16 34.81 -10.98
C ALA A 34 14.65 35.06 -11.10
N THR A 35 13.83 34.39 -10.29
CA THR A 35 12.37 34.64 -10.21
C THR A 35 12.01 35.85 -9.35
N GLY A 36 13.00 36.62 -8.89
CA GLY A 36 12.78 37.86 -8.12
C GLY A 36 12.63 37.65 -6.62
N ASN A 37 12.79 36.42 -6.12
CA ASN A 37 12.73 36.07 -4.70
C ASN A 37 14.05 36.37 -3.97
N SER A 38 13.97 36.58 -2.65
CA SER A 38 15.16 36.69 -1.81
C SER A 38 15.57 35.30 -1.31
N VAL A 39 16.87 35.00 -1.37
CA VAL A 39 17.41 33.69 -0.96
C VAL A 39 18.49 33.87 0.10
N THR A 40 18.28 33.28 1.27
CA THR A 40 19.31 33.15 2.31
C THR A 40 19.89 31.75 2.29
N ILE A 41 21.17 31.63 1.94
CA ILE A 41 21.92 30.37 2.01
C ILE A 41 22.42 30.16 3.44
N VAL A 42 22.15 29.00 4.03
CA VAL A 42 22.68 28.60 5.33
C VAL A 42 23.59 27.38 5.14
N THR A 43 24.86 27.49 5.53
CA THR A 43 25.83 26.42 5.27
C THR A 43 27.06 26.49 6.20
N GLY A 44 27.68 25.34 6.45
CA GLY A 44 28.98 25.24 7.11
C GLY A 44 30.17 25.40 6.16
N ALA A 45 29.93 25.51 4.85
CA ALA A 45 30.98 25.70 3.85
C ALA A 45 31.48 27.17 3.80
N PRO A 46 32.75 27.42 3.44
CA PRO A 46 33.28 28.77 3.30
C PRO A 46 32.54 29.60 2.22
N VAL A 47 32.24 30.87 2.54
CA VAL A 47 31.43 31.77 1.67
C VAL A 47 32.01 31.93 0.25
N HIS A 48 33.34 31.94 0.11
CA HIS A 48 34.01 32.11 -1.19
C HIS A 48 33.73 31.00 -2.19
N VAL A 49 33.21 29.84 -1.73
CA VAL A 49 32.83 28.71 -2.59
C VAL A 49 31.57 29.03 -3.41
N PHE A 50 30.74 29.98 -2.97
CA PHE A 50 29.49 30.38 -3.63
C PHE A 50 29.64 31.65 -4.49
N SER A 51 30.67 32.46 -4.24
CA SER A 51 30.83 33.81 -4.80
C SER A 51 31.04 33.94 -6.33
N PRO A 52 31.65 32.99 -7.07
CA PRO A 52 31.90 33.16 -8.50
C PRO A 52 30.66 33.00 -9.41
N ASP A 53 29.62 32.28 -8.95
CA ASP A 53 28.53 31.78 -9.81
C ASP A 53 27.13 32.27 -9.42
N LEU A 54 27.02 33.13 -8.39
CA LEU A 54 25.75 33.64 -7.87
C LEU A 54 25.58 35.16 -8.11
N PRO A 55 24.37 35.63 -8.45
CA PRO A 55 24.09 37.06 -8.62
C PRO A 55 24.22 37.81 -7.29
N SER A 56 24.68 39.07 -7.34
CA SER A 56 24.92 39.90 -6.15
C SER A 56 23.65 40.50 -5.53
N THR A 57 22.50 40.44 -6.22
CA THR A 57 21.23 41.03 -5.79
C THR A 57 20.27 39.95 -5.30
N GLY A 58 19.70 40.13 -4.11
CA GLY A 58 18.69 39.21 -3.54
C GLY A 58 19.25 37.99 -2.82
N LEU A 59 20.57 37.88 -2.63
CA LEU A 59 21.22 36.73 -2.03
C LEU A 59 21.97 37.09 -0.74
N THR A 60 21.73 36.34 0.33
CA THR A 60 22.45 36.45 1.61
C THR A 60 23.07 35.11 1.99
N VAL A 61 24.25 35.10 2.61
CA VAL A 61 24.89 33.86 3.10
C VAL A 61 25.08 33.94 4.61
N ARG A 62 24.62 32.93 5.34
CA ARG A 62 24.79 32.74 6.78
C ARG A 62 25.59 31.48 7.04
N HIS A 63 26.65 31.61 7.82
CA HIS A 63 27.47 30.46 8.21
C HIS A 63 26.86 29.75 9.44
N ALA A 64 26.52 28.47 9.30
CA ALA A 64 26.04 27.62 10.38
C ALA A 64 26.38 26.15 10.12
N ILE A 65 26.86 25.44 11.13
CA ILE A 65 27.16 24.00 11.05
C ILE A 65 25.98 23.24 11.65
N LEU A 66 25.24 22.55 10.80
CA LEU A 66 23.98 21.85 11.14
C LEU A 66 23.98 20.39 10.70
N ASP A 67 25.01 20.00 9.95
CA ASP A 67 25.43 18.63 9.66
C ASP A 67 26.95 18.63 9.42
N THR A 68 27.54 17.45 9.42
CA THR A 68 28.99 17.24 9.26
C THR A 68 29.34 16.39 8.02
N GLY A 69 28.33 15.78 7.40
CA GLY A 69 28.47 14.89 6.25
C GLY A 69 29.42 13.70 6.47
N ALA A 70 30.03 13.22 5.38
CA ALA A 70 31.02 12.14 5.45
C ALA A 70 32.45 12.69 5.57
N LYS A 71 33.15 12.32 6.63
CA LYS A 71 34.56 12.67 6.86
C LYS A 71 35.46 11.84 5.96
N GLN A 72 36.27 12.48 5.12
CA GLN A 72 37.17 11.78 4.20
C GLN A 72 38.58 11.68 4.81
N ARG A 73 39.21 10.50 4.73
CA ARG A 73 40.65 10.33 5.08
C ARG A 73 41.55 10.72 3.92
N ASP A 74 41.14 10.36 2.72
CA ASP A 74 41.80 10.68 1.45
C ASP A 74 40.74 10.80 0.34
N ALA A 75 41.17 11.03 -0.91
CA ALA A 75 40.25 11.17 -2.05
C ALA A 75 39.36 9.94 -2.33
N PHE A 76 39.67 8.78 -1.74
CA PHE A 76 39.06 7.49 -2.03
C PHE A 76 38.41 6.80 -0.82
N THR A 77 38.70 7.24 0.40
CA THR A 77 38.37 6.52 1.64
C THR A 77 37.61 7.40 2.63
N VAL A 78 36.44 6.93 3.08
CA VAL A 78 35.62 7.59 4.13
C VAL A 78 35.96 7.05 5.52
N ASP A 79 36.05 7.95 6.50
CA ASP A 79 36.14 7.62 7.92
C ASP A 79 34.75 7.44 8.54
N GLN A 80 34.21 6.22 8.46
CA GLN A 80 32.84 5.90 8.85
C GLN A 80 32.53 6.24 10.31
N ARG A 81 33.41 5.79 11.22
CA ARG A 81 33.26 6.03 12.66
C ARG A 81 33.46 7.50 12.99
N GLY A 82 34.50 8.13 12.44
CA GLY A 82 34.75 9.56 12.65
C GLY A 82 33.59 10.44 12.16
N SER A 83 32.94 10.07 11.06
CA SER A 83 31.74 10.79 10.56
C SER A 83 30.59 10.75 11.56
N LEU A 84 30.31 9.57 12.15
CA LEU A 84 29.24 9.39 13.13
C LEU A 84 29.54 10.08 14.47
N GLU A 85 30.79 10.00 14.94
CA GLU A 85 31.22 10.67 16.17
C GLU A 85 31.12 12.20 16.05
N GLU A 86 31.54 12.75 14.90
CA GLU A 86 31.47 14.19 14.64
C GLU A 86 30.03 14.68 14.53
N TYR A 87 29.14 13.92 13.87
CA TYR A 87 27.72 14.27 13.85
C TYR A 87 27.11 14.21 15.26
N LEU A 88 27.42 13.16 16.03
CA LEU A 88 26.91 13.00 17.40
C LEU A 88 27.28 14.20 18.29
N GLU A 89 28.49 14.74 18.13
CA GLU A 89 28.95 15.93 18.86
C GLU A 89 28.29 17.22 18.35
N ALA A 90 28.20 17.39 17.03
CA ALA A 90 27.74 18.63 16.42
C ALA A 90 26.22 18.82 16.43
N ALA A 91 25.45 17.72 16.31
CA ALA A 91 24.04 17.75 15.89
C ALA A 91 23.15 16.69 16.56
N SER A 92 23.54 16.18 17.75
CA SER A 92 22.71 15.26 18.55
C SER A 92 22.62 15.66 20.03
N GLY A 93 21.77 14.94 20.78
CA GLY A 93 21.59 15.14 22.21
C GLY A 93 21.12 16.56 22.56
N THR A 94 21.64 17.12 23.65
CA THR A 94 21.29 18.47 24.10
C THR A 94 21.66 19.56 23.09
N ARG A 95 22.73 19.35 22.30
CA ARG A 95 23.14 20.32 21.28
C ARG A 95 22.10 20.41 20.16
N ARG A 96 21.53 19.29 19.73
CA ARG A 96 20.42 19.28 18.77
C ARG A 96 19.24 20.11 19.26
N ASP A 97 18.81 19.91 20.50
CA ASP A 97 17.64 20.62 21.03
C ASP A 97 17.87 22.14 21.09
N GLN A 98 19.10 22.58 21.42
CA GLN A 98 19.50 23.98 21.34
C GLN A 98 19.46 24.51 19.91
N ILE A 99 20.02 23.77 18.95
CA ILE A 99 20.02 24.17 17.53
C ILE A 99 18.59 24.34 17.02
N ILE A 100 17.68 23.41 17.34
CA ILE A 100 16.27 23.50 16.91
C ILE A 100 15.61 24.78 17.43
N VAL A 101 15.85 25.14 18.69
CA VAL A 101 15.31 26.37 19.27
C VAL A 101 15.94 27.61 18.63
N GLU A 102 17.26 27.64 18.48
CA GLU A 102 18.01 28.74 17.85
C GLU A 102 17.56 28.96 16.40
N GLU A 103 17.54 27.90 15.59
CA GLU A 103 17.19 27.96 14.16
C GLU A 103 15.71 28.26 13.96
N SER A 104 14.80 27.62 14.69
CA SER A 104 13.36 27.91 14.54
C SER A 104 13.00 29.33 14.98
N THR A 105 13.72 29.91 15.94
CA THR A 105 13.55 31.32 16.33
C THR A 105 14.07 32.24 15.23
N TRP A 106 15.28 31.98 14.74
CA TRP A 106 15.90 32.78 13.68
C TRP A 106 15.09 32.74 12.37
N LEU A 107 14.54 31.58 11.99
CA LEU A 107 13.68 31.44 10.81
C LEU A 107 12.44 32.35 10.87
N ARG A 108 11.85 32.52 12.05
CA ARG A 108 10.72 33.46 12.25
C ARG A 108 11.19 34.92 12.21
N GLU A 109 12.33 35.23 12.83
CA GLU A 109 12.88 36.58 12.88
C GLU A 109 13.34 37.10 11.52
N CYS A 110 13.89 36.23 10.67
CA CYS A 110 14.35 36.60 9.34
C CYS A 110 13.20 36.72 8.33
N GLY A 111 11.98 36.30 8.70
CA GLY A 111 10.80 36.40 7.85
C GLY A 111 10.76 35.33 6.75
N ALA A 112 11.31 34.14 7.01
CA ALA A 112 11.31 33.05 6.04
C ALA A 112 9.88 32.63 5.68
N ASP A 113 9.60 32.51 4.38
CA ASP A 113 8.33 31.99 3.86
C ASP A 113 8.38 30.47 3.64
N ILE A 114 9.54 29.96 3.22
CA ILE A 114 9.75 28.54 2.92
C ILE A 114 11.20 28.14 3.15
N VAL A 115 11.40 26.90 3.61
CA VAL A 115 12.72 26.31 3.84
C VAL A 115 13.00 25.23 2.80
N ILE A 116 14.19 25.26 2.22
CA ILE A 116 14.71 24.18 1.39
C ILE A 116 15.88 23.53 2.12
N SER A 117 15.86 22.21 2.22
CA SER A 117 16.94 21.39 2.76
C SER A 117 17.61 20.60 1.63
N ASP A 118 18.83 20.99 1.24
CA ASP A 118 19.76 20.13 0.49
C ASP A 118 20.39 19.13 1.46
N ILE A 119 19.50 18.30 2.00
CA ILE A 119 19.77 17.17 2.89
C ILE A 119 20.43 17.52 4.23
N VAL A 120 20.06 18.68 4.79
CA VAL A 120 20.40 19.08 6.16
C VAL A 120 19.26 18.65 7.10
N PRO A 121 19.41 17.61 7.96
CA PRO A 121 18.29 17.07 8.74
C PRO A 121 17.69 18.11 9.67
N LEU A 122 18.55 18.84 10.40
CA LEU A 122 18.11 19.82 11.38
C LEU A 122 17.33 20.98 10.78
N ALA A 123 17.48 21.27 9.48
CA ALA A 123 16.67 22.27 8.80
C ALA A 123 15.19 21.88 8.75
N CYS A 124 14.89 20.60 8.48
CA CYS A 124 13.53 20.09 8.35
C CYS A 124 12.76 20.18 9.66
N VAL A 125 13.34 19.69 10.76
CA VAL A 125 12.72 19.77 12.08
C VAL A 125 12.64 21.20 12.62
N SER A 126 13.62 22.06 12.30
CA SER A 126 13.60 23.48 12.70
C SER A 126 12.52 24.27 11.97
N ALA A 127 12.32 24.02 10.67
CA ALA A 127 11.24 24.61 9.88
C ALA A 127 9.86 24.17 10.38
N ALA A 128 9.68 22.87 10.64
CA ALA A 128 8.43 22.36 11.22
C ALA A 128 8.16 22.98 12.61
N THR A 129 9.19 23.12 13.44
CA THR A 129 9.09 23.81 14.74
C THR A 129 8.76 25.30 14.57
N ALA A 130 9.26 25.94 13.52
CA ALA A 130 8.95 27.33 13.17
C ALA A 130 7.51 27.51 12.64
N GLY A 131 6.85 26.43 12.20
CA GLY A 131 5.55 26.48 11.53
C GLY A 131 5.65 26.81 10.04
N LEU A 132 6.81 26.56 9.42
CA LEU A 132 7.10 26.87 8.02
C LEU A 132 7.10 25.60 7.15
N PRO A 133 6.72 25.71 5.86
CA PRO A 133 6.85 24.60 4.93
C PRO A 133 8.33 24.32 4.67
N CYS A 134 8.69 23.04 4.65
CA CYS A 134 10.04 22.59 4.33
C CYS A 134 10.02 21.57 3.18
N ILE A 135 10.88 21.76 2.19
CA ILE A 135 11.08 20.84 1.06
C ILE A 135 12.51 20.29 1.15
N ALA A 136 12.67 18.98 1.00
CA ALA A 136 13.99 18.39 0.82
C ALA A 136 14.31 18.26 -0.67
N VAL A 137 15.57 18.48 -1.07
CA VAL A 137 16.02 18.30 -2.45
C VAL A 137 17.34 17.54 -2.46
N SER A 138 17.35 16.30 -2.96
CA SER A 138 18.56 15.47 -3.01
C SER A 138 18.35 14.19 -3.82
N ASN A 139 19.45 13.50 -4.15
CA ASN A 139 19.43 12.11 -4.60
C ASN A 139 19.83 11.12 -3.47
N PHE A 140 20.25 11.58 -2.31
CA PHE A 140 20.51 10.69 -1.16
C PHE A 140 20.08 11.33 0.15
N SER A 141 20.08 10.56 1.24
CA SER A 141 19.85 11.06 2.60
C SER A 141 20.93 10.60 3.59
N TRP A 142 21.27 11.43 4.58
CA TRP A 142 22.32 11.08 5.56
C TRP A 142 21.98 9.85 6.40
N ASP A 143 20.71 9.58 6.69
CA ASP A 143 20.29 8.35 7.38
C ASP A 143 20.63 7.10 6.55
N PHE A 144 20.47 7.16 5.23
CA PHE A 144 20.87 6.08 4.33
C PHE A 144 22.40 5.95 4.23
N ILE A 145 23.12 7.07 4.11
CA ILE A 145 24.60 7.02 4.03
C ILE A 145 25.17 6.45 5.34
N TYR A 146 24.69 6.92 6.49
CA TYR A 146 25.19 6.50 7.79
C TYR A 146 24.71 5.12 8.24
N SER A 147 23.63 4.57 7.66
CA SER A 147 23.16 3.24 8.06
C SER A 147 24.18 2.14 7.76
N GLU A 148 24.89 2.19 6.62
CA GLU A 148 25.94 1.20 6.36
C GLU A 148 27.17 1.42 7.26
N TYR A 149 27.40 2.63 7.77
CA TYR A 149 28.52 2.93 8.68
C TYR A 149 28.35 2.23 10.03
N LEU A 150 27.11 1.88 10.41
CA LEU A 150 26.82 1.13 11.63
C LEU A 150 27.47 -0.26 11.64
N THR A 151 27.70 -0.87 10.47
CA THR A 151 28.37 -2.17 10.36
C THR A 151 29.81 -2.12 10.86
N ALA A 152 30.51 -1.00 10.62
CA ALA A 152 31.89 -0.78 11.02
C ALA A 152 32.03 -0.07 12.37
N ALA A 153 31.12 0.85 12.70
CA ALA A 153 31.18 1.66 13.92
C ALA A 153 30.47 1.03 15.13
N GLY A 154 29.63 0.01 14.89
CA GLY A 154 28.83 -0.68 15.91
C GLY A 154 27.44 -0.07 16.13
N SER A 155 26.56 -0.82 16.79
CA SER A 155 25.15 -0.46 17.00
C SER A 155 24.91 0.74 17.93
N ALA A 156 25.97 1.27 18.59
CA ALA A 156 25.87 2.42 19.48
C ALA A 156 25.41 3.70 18.78
N PHE A 157 25.68 3.86 17.48
CA PHE A 157 25.27 5.02 16.68
C PHE A 157 23.91 4.83 16.00
N LYS A 158 23.22 3.72 16.27
CA LYS A 158 21.93 3.44 15.63
C LYS A 158 20.93 4.54 15.91
N ASP A 159 20.83 4.98 17.16
CA ASP A 159 19.90 6.04 17.61
C ASP A 159 20.14 7.37 16.89
N LEU A 160 21.39 7.66 16.51
CA LEU A 160 21.74 8.85 15.74
C LEU A 160 21.15 8.78 14.30
N VAL A 161 21.30 7.65 13.62
CA VAL A 161 20.75 7.47 12.26
C VAL A 161 19.22 7.65 12.25
N TRP A 162 18.56 7.22 13.32
CA TRP A 162 17.11 7.39 13.51
C TRP A 162 16.69 8.81 13.75
N GLN A 163 17.44 9.52 14.58
CA GLN A 163 17.23 10.94 14.79
C GLN A 163 17.27 11.69 13.45
N ILE A 164 18.23 11.37 12.58
CA ILE A 164 18.36 11.97 11.25
C ILE A 164 17.13 11.67 10.38
N ALA A 165 16.66 10.41 10.36
CA ALA A 165 15.46 10.04 9.62
C ALA A 165 14.19 10.75 10.15
N ASP A 166 14.04 10.86 11.48
CA ASP A 166 12.96 11.62 12.12
C ASP A 166 12.99 13.09 11.70
N ASP A 167 14.19 13.68 11.67
CA ASP A 167 14.38 15.07 11.30
C ASP A 167 13.97 15.29 9.84
N TYR A 168 14.32 14.39 8.91
CA TYR A 168 13.86 14.45 7.52
C TYR A 168 12.35 14.27 7.36
N ALA A 169 11.71 13.42 8.17
CA ALA A 169 10.27 13.17 8.10
C ALA A 169 9.41 14.43 8.41
N CYS A 170 10.03 15.50 8.93
CA CYS A 170 9.40 16.81 9.09
C CYS A 170 9.28 17.60 7.77
N ALA A 171 9.95 17.19 6.69
CA ALA A 171 9.77 17.81 5.38
C ALA A 171 8.41 17.43 4.77
N LEU A 172 7.80 18.37 4.05
CA LEU A 172 6.52 18.18 3.36
C LEU A 172 6.65 17.15 2.23
N CYS A 173 7.72 17.27 1.44
CA CYS A 173 8.05 16.34 0.37
C CYS A 173 9.55 16.36 0.07
N LEU A 174 9.99 15.37 -0.69
CA LEU A 174 11.32 15.30 -1.31
C LEU A 174 11.19 15.54 -2.82
N LEU A 175 11.88 16.56 -3.34
CA LEU A 175 12.18 16.68 -4.76
C LEU A 175 13.42 15.84 -5.06
N ARG A 176 13.20 14.65 -5.60
CA ARG A 176 14.21 13.60 -5.72
C ARG A 176 14.94 13.70 -7.05
N LEU A 177 16.27 13.81 -6.98
CA LEU A 177 17.12 13.99 -8.15
C LEU A 177 17.55 12.65 -8.78
N PRO A 178 17.86 12.57 -10.09
CA PRO A 178 18.28 11.32 -10.73
C PRO A 178 19.52 10.67 -10.11
N GLY A 179 19.61 9.34 -10.18
CA GLY A 179 20.69 8.58 -9.54
C GLY A 179 20.54 8.52 -8.02
N HIS A 180 19.29 8.45 -7.55
CA HIS A 180 18.97 8.48 -6.13
C HIS A 180 19.09 7.14 -5.41
N VAL A 181 19.26 7.22 -4.10
CA VAL A 181 19.19 6.11 -3.15
C VAL A 181 17.75 5.97 -2.60
N PRO A 182 17.41 4.85 -1.94
CA PRO A 182 16.18 4.74 -1.16
C PRO A 182 16.14 5.75 0.00
N MET A 183 15.08 6.56 0.08
CA MET A 183 14.93 7.59 1.12
C MET A 183 13.55 7.51 1.78
N PRO A 184 13.29 6.46 2.59
CA PRO A 184 11.96 6.16 3.13
C PRO A 184 11.52 7.12 4.25
N ALA A 185 12.42 7.99 4.73
CA ALA A 185 12.08 9.05 5.68
C ALA A 185 11.07 10.07 5.10
N PHE A 186 11.01 10.21 3.77
CA PHE A 186 10.09 11.11 3.08
C PHE A 186 8.82 10.36 2.66
N ARG A 187 7.66 10.88 3.06
CA ARG A 187 6.35 10.30 2.75
C ARG A 187 5.93 10.60 1.32
N GLU A 188 6.11 11.85 0.92
CA GLU A 188 5.83 12.36 -0.43
C GLU A 188 7.14 12.58 -1.19
N VAL A 189 7.18 12.06 -2.42
CA VAL A 189 8.37 12.11 -3.27
C VAL A 189 7.96 12.54 -4.67
N ILE A 190 8.60 13.58 -5.19
CA ILE A 190 8.40 14.10 -6.55
C ILE A 190 9.73 13.95 -7.28
N ASP A 191 9.77 13.10 -8.30
CA ASP A 191 10.97 12.96 -9.13
C ASP A 191 11.11 14.17 -10.06
N VAL A 192 12.29 14.79 -10.08
CA VAL A 192 12.58 15.94 -10.93
C VAL A 192 13.68 15.61 -11.96
N PRO A 193 13.76 16.35 -13.08
CA PRO A 193 14.81 16.15 -14.07
C PRO A 193 16.22 16.39 -13.53
N LEU A 194 17.24 16.11 -14.36
CA LEU A 194 18.63 16.28 -13.97
C LEU A 194 18.93 17.75 -13.65
N VAL A 195 19.36 18.02 -12.42
CA VAL A 195 19.89 19.32 -12.01
C VAL A 195 21.36 19.36 -12.41
N VAL A 196 21.71 20.24 -13.32
CA VAL A 196 23.07 20.31 -13.88
C VAL A 196 23.45 21.74 -14.23
N ARG A 197 24.73 22.05 -14.08
CA ARG A 197 25.33 23.29 -14.55
C ARG A 197 25.76 23.10 -16.00
N HIS A 198 25.23 23.93 -16.89
CA HIS A 198 25.55 23.87 -18.32
C HIS A 198 26.80 24.67 -18.66
N ALA A 199 27.57 24.19 -19.64
CA ALA A 199 28.68 24.96 -20.22
C ALA A 199 28.19 26.32 -20.73
N LYS A 200 28.94 27.37 -20.37
CA LYS A 200 28.72 28.76 -20.80
C LYS A 200 29.39 29.05 -22.14
N ARG A 201 30.43 28.26 -22.50
CA ARG A 201 31.23 28.43 -23.72
C ARG A 201 31.27 27.13 -24.51
N SER A 202 31.36 27.24 -25.83
CA SER A 202 31.52 26.08 -26.71
C SER A 202 32.91 25.46 -26.59
N ARG A 203 33.01 24.16 -26.92
CA ARG A 203 34.28 23.42 -27.02
C ARG A 203 35.35 24.16 -27.82
N HIS A 204 34.97 24.80 -28.93
CA HIS A 204 35.91 25.54 -29.78
C HIS A 204 36.48 26.79 -29.08
N GLU A 205 35.63 27.55 -28.40
CA GLU A 205 36.04 28.76 -27.68
C GLU A 205 36.96 28.44 -26.51
N VAL A 206 36.64 27.38 -25.74
CA VAL A 206 37.44 26.95 -24.59
C VAL A 206 38.82 26.49 -25.05
N ARG A 207 38.88 25.58 -26.06
CA ARG A 207 40.16 25.08 -26.62
C ARG A 207 41.01 26.21 -27.18
N SER A 208 40.42 27.16 -27.90
CA SER A 208 41.14 28.32 -28.45
C SER A 208 41.72 29.20 -27.35
N SER A 209 40.96 29.49 -26.27
CA SER A 209 41.46 30.30 -25.16
C SER A 209 42.59 29.65 -24.37
N LEU A 210 42.68 28.31 -24.39
CA LEU A 210 43.74 27.54 -23.74
C LEU A 210 44.90 27.19 -24.70
N ASN A 211 44.87 27.69 -25.95
CA ASN A 211 45.83 27.36 -27.00
C ASN A 211 45.97 25.85 -27.28
N LEU A 212 44.85 25.12 -27.23
CA LEU A 212 44.81 23.66 -27.47
C LEU A 212 44.54 23.36 -28.96
N PRO A 213 45.21 22.37 -29.56
CA PRO A 213 44.87 21.91 -30.90
C PRO A 213 43.43 21.39 -30.97
N LEU A 214 42.71 21.74 -32.04
CA LEU A 214 41.29 21.37 -32.19
C LEU A 214 41.09 19.87 -32.47
N ASP A 215 42.07 19.24 -33.11
CA ASP A 215 42.11 17.82 -33.48
C ASP A 215 42.72 16.91 -32.40
N ALA A 216 43.42 17.49 -31.40
CA ALA A 216 43.96 16.72 -30.28
C ALA A 216 42.85 16.10 -29.42
N LYS A 217 43.14 14.91 -28.90
CA LYS A 217 42.33 14.25 -27.88
C LYS A 217 42.66 14.80 -26.51
N ILE A 218 41.64 15.25 -25.79
CA ILE A 218 41.79 15.95 -24.51
C ILE A 218 41.11 15.14 -23.40
N ALA A 219 41.87 14.74 -22.39
CA ALA A 219 41.32 14.26 -21.13
C ALA A 219 41.13 15.43 -20.15
N CYS A 220 40.11 15.38 -19.29
CA CYS A 220 39.92 16.34 -18.20
C CYS A 220 40.02 15.64 -16.84
N PHE A 221 41.03 15.96 -16.06
CA PHE A 221 41.32 15.36 -14.75
C PHE A 221 40.67 16.16 -13.63
N ILE A 222 39.69 15.57 -12.93
CA ILE A 222 38.85 16.20 -11.90
C ILE A 222 38.77 15.32 -10.65
N TYR A 223 39.72 15.47 -9.71
CA TYR A 223 39.68 14.75 -8.41
C TYR A 223 39.35 15.62 -7.19
N GLY A 224 39.35 16.95 -7.34
CA GLY A 224 38.87 17.91 -6.34
C GLY A 224 39.70 17.97 -5.04
N GLY A 225 40.20 19.16 -4.69
CA GLY A 225 40.77 19.44 -3.36
C GLY A 225 42.19 18.94 -3.09
N GLN A 226 42.75 18.02 -3.86
CA GLN A 226 44.14 17.57 -3.72
C GLN A 226 45.04 18.12 -4.84
N PRO A 227 46.25 18.63 -4.51
CA PRO A 227 47.23 19.02 -5.51
C PRO A 227 47.76 17.78 -6.26
N PRO A 228 47.98 17.85 -7.58
CA PRO A 228 48.57 16.74 -8.34
C PRO A 228 49.94 16.40 -7.76
N GLY A 229 50.20 15.13 -7.45
CA GLY A 229 51.49 14.72 -6.88
C GLY A 229 51.51 14.41 -5.37
N ALA A 230 50.40 14.63 -4.64
CA ALA A 230 50.36 14.39 -3.19
C ALA A 230 50.58 12.91 -2.81
N ASP A 231 49.84 12.00 -3.45
CA ASP A 231 49.91 10.55 -3.16
C ASP A 231 50.23 9.68 -4.41
N TRP A 232 50.42 10.30 -5.59
CA TRP A 232 50.70 9.61 -6.87
C TRP A 232 51.46 10.51 -7.86
N LYS A 233 52.31 9.93 -8.74
CA LYS A 233 53.10 10.69 -9.74
C LYS A 233 52.49 10.63 -11.15
N LEU A 234 52.21 11.79 -11.73
CA LEU A 234 51.82 11.91 -13.14
C LEU A 234 53.04 11.68 -14.04
N LYS A 235 52.88 10.86 -15.09
CA LYS A 235 53.91 10.53 -16.07
C LYS A 235 53.36 10.78 -17.46
N GLU A 236 54.23 11.10 -18.42
CA GLU A 236 53.83 11.25 -19.82
C GLU A 236 53.15 9.98 -20.35
N SER A 237 53.66 8.81 -19.95
CA SER A 237 53.12 7.48 -20.30
C SER A 237 51.72 7.19 -19.75
N CYS A 238 51.16 8.06 -18.89
CA CYS A 238 49.79 7.89 -18.42
C CYS A 238 48.78 8.05 -19.56
N LEU A 239 49.05 8.94 -20.52
CA LEU A 239 48.15 9.23 -21.63
C LEU A 239 48.57 8.47 -22.89
N PRO A 240 47.64 8.15 -23.81
CA PRO A 240 48.00 7.68 -25.14
C PRO A 240 48.83 8.74 -25.89
N ALA A 241 49.61 8.30 -26.88
CA ALA A 241 50.47 9.19 -27.65
C ALA A 241 49.67 10.32 -28.34
N GLY A 242 50.12 11.57 -28.20
CA GLY A 242 49.48 12.75 -28.79
C GLY A 242 48.27 13.30 -28.01
N TRP A 243 47.88 12.70 -26.88
CA TRP A 243 46.82 13.21 -26.03
C TRP A 243 47.34 14.29 -25.06
N LEU A 244 46.45 15.21 -24.70
CA LEU A 244 46.68 16.21 -23.66
C LEU A 244 45.70 16.01 -22.51
N CYS A 245 46.04 16.45 -21.31
CA CYS A 245 45.20 16.37 -20.13
C CYS A 245 45.09 17.73 -19.42
N LEU A 246 43.86 18.21 -19.22
CA LEU A 246 43.56 19.39 -18.42
C LEU A 246 43.46 18.99 -16.94
N VAL A 247 44.28 19.57 -16.08
CA VAL A 247 44.35 19.22 -14.64
C VAL A 247 43.61 20.26 -13.82
N CYS A 248 42.40 19.92 -13.35
CA CYS A 248 41.60 20.75 -12.45
C CYS A 248 41.98 20.45 -10.99
N SER A 249 42.76 21.33 -10.35
CA SER A 249 43.24 21.12 -8.97
C SER A 249 43.18 22.38 -8.11
N ALA A 250 43.08 22.18 -6.79
CA ALA A 250 43.04 23.23 -5.76
C ALA A 250 44.42 23.85 -5.44
N GLY A 251 45.47 23.56 -6.22
CA GLY A 251 46.79 24.14 -5.99
C GLY A 251 47.88 23.59 -6.92
N LYS A 252 49.09 24.16 -6.80
CA LYS A 252 50.29 23.68 -7.50
C LYS A 252 50.75 22.33 -6.92
N PRO A 253 51.48 21.50 -7.70
CA PRO A 253 52.07 20.26 -7.20
C PRO A 253 52.91 20.47 -5.93
N PRO A 254 52.88 19.56 -4.94
CA PRO A 254 53.75 19.62 -3.77
C PRO A 254 55.21 19.62 -4.20
N GLY A 255 56.01 20.57 -3.70
CA GLY A 255 57.44 20.70 -4.06
C GLY A 255 57.73 21.57 -5.29
N GLY A 256 56.71 22.01 -6.05
CA GLY A 256 56.88 22.94 -7.17
C GLY A 256 57.39 22.31 -8.47
N ASP A 257 57.46 20.98 -8.55
CA ASP A 257 57.87 20.27 -9.76
C ASP A 257 56.91 20.59 -10.93
N PRO A 258 57.43 20.84 -12.14
CA PRO A 258 56.59 21.06 -13.31
C PRO A 258 55.82 19.78 -13.67
N LEU A 259 54.55 19.93 -14.08
CA LEU A 259 53.78 18.82 -14.64
C LEU A 259 54.43 18.32 -15.94
N PRO A 260 54.25 17.03 -16.31
CA PRO A 260 54.71 16.55 -17.60
C PRO A 260 54.11 17.38 -18.76
N PRO A 261 54.80 17.52 -19.91
CA PRO A 261 54.39 18.45 -20.98
C PRO A 261 52.98 18.24 -21.53
N ASN A 262 52.46 17.01 -21.46
CA ASN A 262 51.10 16.65 -21.88
C ASN A 262 50.02 16.86 -20.80
N PHE A 263 50.37 17.45 -19.65
CA PHE A 263 49.45 17.82 -18.58
C PHE A 263 49.46 19.33 -18.36
N ILE A 264 48.30 19.96 -18.49
CA ILE A 264 48.11 21.41 -18.46
C ILE A 264 47.34 21.76 -17.20
N LEU A 265 47.98 22.44 -16.26
CA LEU A 265 47.30 22.97 -15.07
C LEU A 265 46.41 24.13 -15.47
N VAL A 266 45.10 24.01 -15.25
CA VAL A 266 44.14 25.09 -15.48
C VAL A 266 44.05 26.02 -14.27
N ALA A 267 43.60 27.26 -14.48
CA ALA A 267 43.41 28.22 -13.40
C ALA A 267 42.36 27.71 -12.40
N ALA A 268 42.58 27.94 -11.10
CA ALA A 268 41.74 27.37 -10.04
C ALA A 268 40.29 27.88 -10.05
N ASP A 269 40.03 29.02 -10.69
CA ASP A 269 38.73 29.66 -10.89
C ASP A 269 38.08 29.30 -12.24
N SER A 270 38.65 28.36 -13.00
CA SER A 270 38.08 27.92 -14.27
C SER A 270 36.71 27.26 -14.07
N TYR A 271 35.75 27.60 -14.93
CA TYR A 271 34.41 27.01 -14.89
C TYR A 271 34.43 25.57 -15.39
N THR A 272 34.31 24.60 -14.48
CA THR A 272 34.48 23.16 -14.78
C THR A 272 33.59 22.63 -15.93
N PRO A 273 32.29 23.00 -16.05
CA PRO A 273 31.46 22.54 -17.16
C PRO A 273 32.02 22.89 -18.55
N ASP A 274 32.65 24.06 -18.70
CA ASP A 274 33.30 24.46 -19.96
C ASP A 274 34.50 23.54 -20.29
N LEU A 275 35.24 23.09 -19.27
CA LEU A 275 36.38 22.19 -19.43
C LEU A 275 35.92 20.76 -19.77
N ILE A 276 34.82 20.31 -19.17
CA ILE A 276 34.18 19.03 -19.50
C ILE A 276 33.72 19.04 -20.96
N GLU A 277 33.01 20.08 -21.39
CA GLU A 277 32.55 20.24 -22.77
C GLU A 277 33.72 20.30 -23.77
N ALA A 278 34.83 20.90 -23.37
CA ALA A 278 36.05 20.96 -24.18
C ALA A 278 36.80 19.62 -24.30
N SER A 279 36.50 18.65 -23.43
CA SER A 279 37.21 17.36 -23.33
C SER A 279 36.57 16.25 -24.15
N ASP A 280 37.36 15.22 -24.48
CA ASP A 280 36.90 13.97 -25.10
C ASP A 280 36.52 12.92 -24.05
N VAL A 281 37.11 13.00 -22.86
CA VAL A 281 36.87 12.08 -21.73
C VAL A 281 37.19 12.80 -20.42
N VAL A 282 36.42 12.51 -19.38
CA VAL A 282 36.67 13.00 -18.02
C VAL A 282 37.29 11.88 -17.19
N LEU A 283 38.34 12.18 -16.43
CA LEU A 283 38.97 11.27 -15.47
C LEU A 283 38.74 11.85 -14.07
N GLY A 284 37.93 11.18 -13.25
CA GLY A 284 37.51 11.76 -11.97
C GLY A 284 36.87 10.79 -10.99
N LYS A 285 36.15 11.34 -10.01
CA LYS A 285 35.34 10.59 -9.03
C LYS A 285 33.86 10.73 -9.34
N ILE A 286 33.09 9.70 -8.99
CA ILE A 286 31.62 9.71 -9.12
C ILE A 286 31.03 10.56 -8.00
N GLY A 287 30.67 11.81 -8.29
CA GLY A 287 29.82 12.62 -7.43
C GLY A 287 28.73 13.23 -8.28
N TYR A 288 27.61 13.62 -7.65
CA TYR A 288 26.44 14.13 -8.39
C TYR A 288 26.82 15.21 -9.41
N GLY A 289 27.65 16.19 -9.03
CA GLY A 289 28.13 17.24 -9.95
C GLY A 289 28.86 16.70 -11.19
N THR A 290 29.93 15.92 -11.01
CA THR A 290 30.68 15.34 -12.14
C THR A 290 29.80 14.44 -13.00
N THR A 291 28.96 13.60 -12.37
CA THR A 291 28.06 12.67 -13.05
C THR A 291 27.03 13.43 -13.90
N SER A 292 26.35 14.42 -13.32
CA SER A 292 25.33 15.19 -14.02
C SER A 292 25.92 15.99 -15.19
N GLU A 293 27.08 16.62 -15.00
CA GLU A 293 27.77 17.37 -16.05
C GLU A 293 28.26 16.46 -17.19
N CYS A 294 28.80 15.27 -16.88
CA CYS A 294 29.19 14.28 -17.90
C CYS A 294 27.99 13.79 -18.72
N LEU A 295 26.87 13.51 -18.06
CA LEU A 295 25.64 13.07 -18.73
C LEU A 295 25.08 14.16 -19.65
N ALA A 296 24.93 15.39 -19.14
CA ALA A 296 24.38 16.52 -19.91
C ALA A 296 25.25 16.90 -21.12
N HIS A 297 26.56 16.75 -21.02
CA HIS A 297 27.51 17.07 -22.08
C HIS A 297 27.92 15.86 -22.94
N HIS A 298 27.32 14.69 -22.71
CA HIS A 298 27.65 13.45 -23.41
C HIS A 298 29.16 13.13 -23.38
N ARG A 299 29.79 13.30 -22.22
CA ARG A 299 31.22 13.04 -22.01
C ARG A 299 31.41 11.76 -21.19
N PRO A 300 32.18 10.78 -21.68
CA PRO A 300 32.42 9.57 -20.92
C PRO A 300 33.28 9.86 -19.69
N LEU A 301 32.91 9.26 -18.55
CA LEU A 301 33.63 9.37 -17.29
C LEU A 301 34.45 8.10 -17.00
N VAL A 302 35.76 8.26 -16.94
CA VAL A 302 36.66 7.25 -16.38
C VAL A 302 36.77 7.51 -14.88
N PHE A 303 36.40 6.53 -14.06
CA PHE A 303 36.35 6.71 -12.60
C PHE A 303 37.06 5.61 -11.83
N LEU A 304 37.41 5.91 -10.57
CA LEU A 304 37.84 4.92 -9.59
C LEU A 304 36.72 4.64 -8.60
N ARG A 305 36.57 3.38 -8.20
CA ARG A 305 35.69 3.01 -7.09
C ARG A 305 36.20 3.59 -5.77
N ARG A 306 35.26 4.07 -4.95
CA ARG A 306 35.54 4.51 -3.59
C ARG A 306 34.91 3.58 -2.57
N ASP A 307 35.67 3.32 -1.52
CA ASP A 307 35.20 2.47 -0.42
C ASP A 307 34.27 3.29 0.49
N TYR A 308 33.11 2.73 0.81
CA TYR A 308 32.13 3.30 1.76
C TYR A 308 31.55 4.67 1.38
N PHE A 309 31.52 4.99 0.08
CA PHE A 309 30.76 6.12 -0.45
C PHE A 309 29.40 5.63 -0.98
N ASN A 310 28.38 5.71 -0.13
CA ASN A 310 27.15 4.93 -0.31
C ASN A 310 26.21 5.48 -1.38
N GLU A 311 26.46 6.66 -1.91
CA GLU A 311 25.73 7.21 -3.06
C GLU A 311 26.28 6.64 -4.39
N GLU A 312 27.58 6.30 -4.46
CA GLU A 312 28.30 6.10 -5.73
C GLU A 312 27.71 5.01 -6.63
N PRO A 313 27.38 3.80 -6.17
CA PRO A 313 26.75 2.79 -7.01
C PRO A 313 25.45 3.21 -7.68
N PHE A 314 24.66 4.14 -7.13
CA PHE A 314 23.44 4.62 -7.79
C PHE A 314 23.77 5.58 -8.94
N LEU A 315 24.71 6.50 -8.72
CA LEU A 315 25.23 7.39 -9.77
C LEU A 315 26.02 6.63 -10.85
N ARG A 316 26.81 5.64 -10.45
CA ARG A 316 27.47 4.70 -11.37
C ARG A 316 26.44 4.03 -12.25
N LYS A 317 25.34 3.57 -11.66
CA LYS A 317 24.30 2.89 -12.42
C LYS A 317 23.64 3.79 -13.44
N LEU A 318 23.37 5.03 -13.05
CA LEU A 318 22.92 6.05 -13.99
C LEU A 318 23.90 6.22 -15.16
N LEU A 319 25.21 6.31 -14.89
CA LEU A 319 26.22 6.41 -15.96
C LEU A 319 26.29 5.16 -16.85
N GLU A 320 26.22 3.97 -16.28
CA GLU A 320 26.25 2.69 -17.03
C GLU A 320 25.03 2.54 -17.95
N LEU A 321 23.84 2.91 -17.46
CA LEU A 321 22.60 2.91 -18.24
C LEU A 321 22.71 3.78 -19.49
N HIS A 322 23.53 4.83 -19.41
CA HIS A 322 23.71 5.78 -20.49
C HIS A 322 25.02 5.62 -21.26
N GLU A 323 25.68 4.46 -21.16
CA GLU A 323 26.98 4.18 -21.81
C GLU A 323 28.00 5.31 -21.58
N SER A 324 28.02 5.88 -20.38
CA SER A 324 28.73 7.13 -20.08
C SER A 324 29.89 6.95 -19.11
N ALA A 325 30.32 5.72 -18.80
CA ALA A 325 31.44 5.52 -17.89
C ALA A 325 32.27 4.24 -18.12
N VAL A 326 33.54 4.32 -17.72
CA VAL A 326 34.49 3.20 -17.65
C VAL A 326 35.11 3.16 -16.25
N GLU A 327 35.08 2.01 -15.59
CA GLU A 327 35.75 1.82 -14.30
C GLU A 327 37.26 1.55 -14.51
N MET A 328 38.11 2.33 -13.84
CA MET A 328 39.55 2.11 -13.75
C MET A 328 39.93 1.48 -12.41
N LYS A 329 40.76 0.43 -12.46
CA LYS A 329 41.30 -0.20 -11.24
C LYS A 329 42.30 0.72 -10.56
N ARG A 330 42.22 0.84 -9.22
CA ARG A 330 43.14 1.66 -8.40
C ARG A 330 44.62 1.37 -8.63
N ARG A 331 44.98 0.09 -8.79
CA ARG A 331 46.37 -0.32 -9.11
C ARG A 331 46.87 0.30 -10.41
N ASP A 332 46.02 0.30 -11.44
CA ASP A 332 46.39 0.78 -12.77
C ASP A 332 46.43 2.31 -12.80
N PHE A 333 45.56 2.97 -12.04
CA PHE A 333 45.64 4.41 -11.79
C PHE A 333 46.98 4.80 -11.17
N LEU A 334 47.39 4.14 -10.08
CA LEU A 334 48.65 4.43 -9.37
C LEU A 334 49.90 4.10 -10.21
N ALA A 335 49.83 3.06 -11.05
CA ALA A 335 50.93 2.69 -11.94
C ALA A 335 51.10 3.67 -13.11
N GLY A 336 50.04 4.41 -13.46
CA GLY A 336 49.97 5.26 -14.66
C GLY A 336 49.55 4.51 -15.92
N ASN A 337 48.82 3.40 -15.80
CA ASN A 337 48.36 2.59 -16.92
C ASN A 337 46.97 3.05 -17.38
N TRP A 338 46.79 4.35 -17.72
CA TRP A 338 45.45 4.90 -17.99
C TRP A 338 45.01 4.75 -19.44
N ALA A 339 45.96 4.69 -20.39
CA ALA A 339 45.68 4.66 -21.82
C ALA A 339 44.58 3.66 -22.26
N PRO A 340 44.57 2.39 -21.83
CA PRO A 340 43.52 1.44 -22.25
C PRO A 340 42.10 1.86 -21.82
N TYR A 341 41.99 2.51 -20.65
CA TYR A 341 40.71 2.96 -20.11
C TYR A 341 40.21 4.22 -20.81
N LEU A 342 41.12 5.13 -21.16
CA LEU A 342 40.80 6.36 -21.90
C LEU A 342 40.37 6.05 -23.34
N GLU A 343 41.05 5.11 -24.00
CA GLU A 343 40.68 4.63 -25.35
C GLU A 343 39.32 3.93 -25.34
N ALA A 344 39.06 3.07 -24.35
CA ALA A 344 37.76 2.44 -24.17
C ALA A 344 36.65 3.47 -23.93
N ALA A 345 36.92 4.50 -23.13
CA ALA A 345 35.94 5.54 -22.83
C ALA A 345 35.56 6.37 -24.07
N VAL A 346 36.53 6.74 -24.91
CA VAL A 346 36.25 7.49 -26.16
C VAL A 346 35.52 6.66 -27.21
N ALA A 347 35.55 5.32 -27.10
CA ALA A 347 34.77 4.43 -27.95
C ALA A 347 33.29 4.30 -27.53
N LEU A 348 32.92 4.77 -26.34
CA LEU A 348 31.54 4.77 -25.86
C LEU A 348 30.67 5.76 -26.64
N LYS A 349 29.35 5.55 -26.57
CA LYS A 349 28.34 6.44 -27.16
C LYS A 349 27.36 6.95 -26.10
N PRO A 350 27.77 7.92 -25.26
CA PRO A 350 26.91 8.50 -24.23
C PRO A 350 25.55 8.97 -24.79
N ASN A 351 24.44 8.46 -24.24
CA ASN A 351 23.10 8.59 -24.82
C ASN A 351 22.05 9.21 -23.88
N TYR A 352 22.47 10.07 -22.95
CA TYR A 352 21.55 10.75 -22.04
C TYR A 352 20.66 11.76 -22.78
N ASN A 353 19.41 11.37 -23.09
CA ASN A 353 18.48 12.20 -23.88
C ASN A 353 17.30 12.74 -23.04
N TYR A 354 17.45 12.77 -21.71
CA TYR A 354 16.41 13.23 -20.78
C TYR A 354 16.56 14.71 -20.45
N PRO A 355 15.51 15.37 -19.94
CA PRO A 355 15.57 16.79 -19.64
C PRO A 355 16.63 17.12 -18.56
N THR A 356 17.34 18.22 -18.81
CA THR A 356 18.43 18.75 -17.96
C THR A 356 18.07 20.10 -17.33
N ASN A 357 16.78 20.40 -17.24
CA ASN A 357 16.20 21.63 -16.68
C ASN A 357 15.73 21.42 -15.24
N GLY A 358 16.31 20.47 -14.50
CA GLY A 358 15.83 20.11 -13.17
C GLY A 358 15.81 21.28 -12.18
N ALA A 359 16.74 22.24 -12.31
CA ALA A 359 16.77 23.41 -11.43
C ALA A 359 15.60 24.37 -11.67
N ASP A 360 15.14 24.49 -12.91
CA ASP A 360 13.95 25.27 -13.25
C ASP A 360 12.71 24.62 -12.64
N VAL A 361 12.55 23.30 -12.83
CA VAL A 361 11.44 22.52 -12.26
C VAL A 361 11.43 22.62 -10.73
N VAL A 362 12.58 22.44 -10.07
CA VAL A 362 12.68 22.59 -8.61
C VAL A 362 12.26 24.00 -8.16
N ALA A 363 12.72 25.04 -8.85
CA ALA A 363 12.35 26.41 -8.50
C ALA A 363 10.84 26.66 -8.67
N GLU A 364 10.24 26.19 -9.77
CA GLU A 364 8.80 26.29 -10.01
C GLU A 364 7.98 25.57 -8.94
N GLU A 365 8.33 24.32 -8.61
CA GLU A 365 7.63 23.53 -7.58
C GLU A 365 7.71 24.17 -6.19
N VAL A 366 8.88 24.67 -5.80
CA VAL A 366 9.06 25.40 -4.53
C VAL A 366 8.12 26.60 -4.44
N ILE A 367 8.03 27.40 -5.51
CA ILE A 367 7.19 28.59 -5.54
C ILE A 367 5.71 28.24 -5.53
N GLN A 368 5.30 27.19 -6.25
CA GLN A 368 3.93 26.69 -6.20
C GLN A 368 3.53 26.24 -4.78
N ILE A 369 4.41 25.49 -4.11
CA ILE A 369 4.19 25.05 -2.72
C ILE A 369 4.10 26.25 -1.77
N ALA A 370 4.98 27.25 -1.93
CA ALA A 370 4.94 28.48 -1.13
C ALA A 370 3.63 29.25 -1.30
N HIS A 371 3.13 29.38 -2.54
CA HIS A 371 1.83 30.00 -2.82
C HIS A 371 0.67 29.24 -2.16
N ALA A 372 0.62 27.91 -2.32
CA ALA A 372 -0.43 27.09 -1.75
C ALA A 372 -0.46 27.20 -0.22
N PHE A 373 0.71 27.24 0.42
CA PHE A 373 0.83 27.42 1.87
C PHE A 373 0.33 28.79 2.33
N ARG A 374 0.71 29.86 1.64
CA ARG A 374 0.29 31.23 1.98
C ARG A 374 -1.22 31.43 1.80
N GLN A 375 -1.80 30.94 0.70
CA GLN A 375 -3.23 31.09 0.39
C GLN A 375 -4.14 30.46 1.45
N ASN A 376 -3.78 29.26 1.92
CA ASN A 376 -4.55 28.58 2.97
C ASN A 376 -4.43 29.26 4.33
N ASN A 377 -3.26 29.81 4.69
CA ASN A 377 -3.11 30.61 5.90
C ASN A 377 -3.94 31.90 5.85
N THR A 378 -4.04 32.58 4.70
CA THR A 378 -4.94 33.75 4.55
C THR A 378 -6.42 33.37 4.67
N ASN A 379 -6.84 32.22 4.13
CA ASN A 379 -8.24 31.77 4.25
C ASN A 379 -8.63 31.45 5.70
N ILE A 380 -7.70 30.93 6.51
CA ILE A 380 -7.91 30.68 7.96
C ILE A 380 -8.05 32.01 8.73
N VAL A 381 -7.26 33.03 8.39
CA VAL A 381 -7.31 34.36 9.05
C VAL A 381 -8.56 35.14 8.67
N VAL A 382 -9.01 35.07 7.40
CA VAL A 382 -10.25 35.73 6.94
C VAL A 382 -11.50 35.04 7.51
N ALA A 383 -11.50 33.71 7.62
CA ALA A 383 -12.59 32.96 8.27
C ALA A 383 -12.75 33.32 9.75
N ASN A 384 -11.65 33.60 10.46
CA ASN A 384 -11.69 34.03 11.87
C ASN A 384 -12.12 35.49 12.05
N ASN A 385 -11.86 36.38 11.08
CA ASN A 385 -12.27 37.79 11.15
C ASN A 385 -13.70 38.05 10.62
N GLY A 386 -14.30 37.10 9.90
CA GLY A 386 -15.69 37.21 9.40
C GLY A 386 -16.78 36.88 10.43
N ALA A 387 -16.41 36.36 11.60
CA ALA A 387 -17.37 35.92 12.63
C ALA A 387 -17.78 36.99 13.65
N GLY A 388 -17.39 38.27 13.48
CA GLY A 388 -17.74 39.30 14.45
C GLY A 388 -17.64 40.73 13.92
N ALA A 389 -18.67 41.19 13.20
CA ALA A 389 -18.89 42.62 13.03
C ALA A 389 -20.37 42.93 12.77
N SER A 390 -21.11 43.19 13.86
CA SER A 390 -22.28 44.06 13.82
C SER A 390 -22.20 45.09 14.96
N GLY A 391 -22.10 46.36 14.58
CA GLY A 391 -22.53 47.53 15.36
C GLY A 391 -21.59 48.14 16.41
N GLY A 392 -21.30 49.44 16.28
CA GLY A 392 -21.20 50.35 17.43
C GLY A 392 -19.93 51.18 17.58
N SER A 393 -20.04 52.49 17.34
CA SER A 393 -19.06 53.56 17.54
C SER A 393 -18.74 53.88 19.01
N GLY A 394 -17.51 54.33 19.33
CA GLY A 394 -17.19 55.06 20.57
C GLY A 394 -15.69 55.24 20.86
N LEU A 395 -15.26 56.48 21.13
CA LEU A 395 -13.88 56.92 21.37
C LEU A 395 -13.36 56.69 22.82
N ILE A 396 -12.02 56.76 22.99
CA ILE A 396 -11.20 57.28 24.13
C ILE A 396 -10.34 56.29 24.98
N SER A 397 -9.01 56.52 24.91
CA SER A 397 -7.86 56.42 25.87
C SER A 397 -7.42 55.13 26.63
N SER A 398 -6.22 54.64 26.29
CA SER A 398 -5.00 54.23 27.08
C SER A 398 -5.04 53.95 28.61
N PRO A 399 -4.00 53.32 29.24
CA PRO A 399 -3.57 51.91 29.19
C PRO A 399 -3.33 51.28 30.61
N LEU A 400 -3.33 49.93 30.74
CA LEU A 400 -2.52 49.09 31.67
C LEU A 400 -3.23 47.82 32.22
N SER A 401 -2.40 46.76 32.30
CA SER A 401 -2.36 45.63 33.26
C SER A 401 -3.35 44.44 33.19
N SER A 402 -2.78 43.31 32.75
CA SER A 402 -2.92 41.90 33.20
C SER A 402 -4.22 41.11 32.88
N PRO A 403 -4.18 39.76 32.98
CA PRO A 403 -3.89 38.81 31.91
C PRO A 403 -5.15 38.11 31.36
N LEU A 404 -5.24 37.92 30.04
CA LEU A 404 -6.32 37.15 29.42
C LEU A 404 -6.00 35.65 29.38
N SER A 405 -7.06 34.88 29.63
CA SER A 405 -7.19 33.43 29.73
C SER A 405 -6.76 32.64 28.47
N PRO A 406 -6.32 31.38 28.61
CA PRO A 406 -5.91 30.53 27.50
C PRO A 406 -7.13 29.87 26.85
N THR A 407 -7.85 30.61 25.99
CA THR A 407 -8.90 30.04 25.13
C THR A 407 -8.76 30.40 23.66
N ALA A 408 -7.61 30.93 23.23
CA ALA A 408 -7.36 31.31 21.82
C ALA A 408 -6.07 30.70 21.21
N ALA A 409 -5.46 29.69 21.85
CA ALA A 409 -4.25 29.03 21.34
C ALA A 409 -4.52 27.70 20.59
N GLY A 410 -5.77 27.20 20.60
CA GLY A 410 -6.13 25.90 20.02
C GLY A 410 -6.57 25.91 18.54
N ALA A 411 -6.66 27.07 17.89
CA ALA A 411 -7.24 27.20 16.55
C ALA A 411 -6.21 27.41 15.41
N MET A 412 -4.90 27.47 15.70
CA MET A 412 -3.87 27.71 14.67
C MET A 412 -3.03 26.48 14.28
N THR A 413 -3.12 25.36 14.99
CA THR A 413 -2.36 24.12 14.68
C THR A 413 -3.15 23.07 13.90
N THR A 414 -4.49 23.20 13.82
CA THR A 414 -5.32 22.37 12.94
C THR A 414 -5.17 22.70 11.45
N GLY A 415 -4.56 23.85 11.13
CA GLY A 415 -4.34 24.29 9.75
C GLY A 415 -3.45 23.34 8.95
N LEU A 416 -2.39 22.76 9.54
CA LEU A 416 -1.42 21.91 8.82
C LEU A 416 -1.97 20.53 8.40
N HIS A 417 -3.06 20.06 9.00
CA HIS A 417 -3.66 18.75 8.71
C HIS A 417 -4.67 18.75 7.55
N ASN A 418 -5.12 19.92 7.07
CA ASN A 418 -6.07 20.05 5.96
C ASN A 418 -5.41 20.39 4.60
N TYR A 419 -4.08 20.36 4.49
CA TYR A 419 -3.35 20.70 3.25
C TYR A 419 -3.33 19.58 2.18
N LEU A 420 -4.00 18.44 2.42
CA LEU A 420 -3.89 17.21 1.61
C LEU A 420 -4.99 17.03 0.55
N SER A 421 -5.51 18.11 -0.03
CA SER A 421 -6.55 18.00 -1.07
C SER A 421 -6.39 19.07 -2.15
N ILE A 422 -5.50 18.84 -3.11
CA ILE A 422 -5.58 19.52 -4.41
C ILE A 422 -6.38 18.59 -5.35
N PRO A 423 -7.64 18.88 -5.68
CA PRO A 423 -8.32 18.18 -6.75
C PRO A 423 -7.72 18.63 -8.09
N VAL A 424 -6.99 17.76 -8.77
CA VAL A 424 -6.69 17.93 -10.20
C VAL A 424 -7.96 17.55 -10.96
N ASP A 425 -8.82 18.54 -11.19
CA ASP A 425 -10.07 18.35 -11.93
C ASP A 425 -9.76 18.06 -13.41
N ARG A 426 -9.80 16.78 -13.80
CA ARG A 426 -9.84 16.35 -15.20
C ARG A 426 -11.26 15.94 -15.55
N THR A 427 -12.13 16.93 -15.72
CA THR A 427 -13.41 16.76 -16.42
C THR A 427 -13.55 17.80 -17.53
N LEU A 428 -13.08 17.47 -18.74
CA LEU A 428 -13.58 18.10 -19.97
C LEU A 428 -14.12 17.00 -20.89
N SER A 429 -15.35 16.59 -20.59
CA SER A 429 -16.23 15.93 -21.54
C SER A 429 -17.64 16.51 -21.38
N GLY A 430 -18.17 17.13 -22.44
CA GLY A 430 -19.59 17.39 -22.56
C GLY A 430 -19.96 18.78 -23.08
N GLY A 431 -20.67 18.80 -24.20
CA GLY A 431 -21.82 19.71 -24.32
C GLY A 431 -21.67 20.87 -25.29
N VAL A 432 -21.84 20.59 -26.58
CA VAL A 432 -22.31 21.59 -27.54
C VAL A 432 -23.73 22.01 -27.15
N GLY A 433 -23.90 23.25 -26.70
CA GLY A 433 -25.20 23.86 -26.41
C GLY A 433 -25.16 25.32 -26.84
N GLY A 434 -25.84 25.64 -27.95
CA GLY A 434 -25.74 26.94 -28.62
C GLY A 434 -26.46 28.08 -27.90
N LEU A 435 -25.97 29.30 -28.13
CA LEU A 435 -26.73 30.55 -28.03
C LEU A 435 -26.12 31.59 -28.99
N THR A 436 -26.88 31.83 -30.05
CA THR A 436 -27.04 33.04 -30.89
C THR A 436 -26.14 34.28 -30.67
N SER A 437 -25.31 34.61 -31.68
CA SER A 437 -25.18 35.87 -32.48
C SER A 437 -25.38 37.27 -31.85
N PRO A 438 -24.95 38.40 -32.48
CA PRO A 438 -24.00 38.60 -33.60
C PRO A 438 -23.03 39.81 -33.43
N GLY A 439 -21.96 39.91 -34.24
CA GLY A 439 -21.22 41.19 -34.35
C GLY A 439 -19.90 41.23 -35.14
N ARG A 440 -19.92 40.93 -36.44
CA ARG A 440 -19.27 41.64 -37.59
C ARG A 440 -17.90 42.37 -37.42
N PRO A 441 -17.13 42.59 -38.52
CA PRO A 441 -16.57 41.67 -39.53
C PRO A 441 -15.11 42.09 -39.94
N TYR A 442 -14.62 41.61 -41.11
CA TYR A 442 -13.45 42.07 -41.90
C TYR A 442 -12.07 41.45 -41.54
N ARG A 443 -11.21 41.01 -42.48
CA ARG A 443 -11.24 40.93 -43.97
C ARG A 443 -10.01 40.12 -44.43
N GLY A 444 -10.19 39.22 -45.42
CA GLY A 444 -9.19 38.80 -46.43
C GLY A 444 -7.95 38.03 -45.94
N THR A 445 -7.41 37.03 -46.62
CA THR A 445 -7.47 36.66 -48.04
C THR A 445 -7.08 35.19 -48.23
N THR A 446 -7.66 34.63 -49.27
CA THR A 446 -7.48 33.33 -49.92
C THR A 446 -6.03 32.94 -50.23
N ASN A 447 -5.71 31.64 -50.07
CA ASN A 447 -5.34 30.81 -51.22
C ASN A 447 -5.40 29.30 -50.91
N SER A 448 -6.10 28.61 -51.82
CA SER A 448 -6.22 27.17 -51.97
C SER A 448 -5.01 26.60 -52.73
N ASN A 449 -4.48 25.45 -52.34
CA ASN A 449 -4.51 24.23 -53.16
C ASN A 449 -3.74 23.03 -52.57
N SER A 450 -4.32 21.86 -52.87
CA SER A 450 -3.74 20.52 -53.02
C SER A 450 -3.24 19.77 -51.79
N THR A 451 -4.12 18.83 -51.41
CA THR A 451 -3.95 17.57 -50.69
C THR A 451 -2.73 16.73 -51.09
N SER A 452 -2.06 16.17 -50.07
CA SER A 452 -1.28 14.93 -50.14
C SER A 452 -1.61 14.06 -48.91
N PRO A 453 -1.93 12.77 -49.06
CA PRO A 453 -2.39 11.87 -47.98
C PRO A 453 -1.24 11.35 -47.08
N ALA A 454 -0.26 12.21 -46.76
CA ALA A 454 0.83 11.91 -45.83
C ALA A 454 0.71 12.68 -44.49
N ALA A 455 -0.17 13.69 -44.41
CA ALA A 455 -0.32 14.51 -43.20
C ALA A 455 -1.31 13.93 -42.16
N ALA A 456 -2.19 13.00 -42.55
CA ALA A 456 -3.12 12.34 -41.62
C ALA A 456 -2.46 11.25 -40.76
N ALA A 457 -1.32 10.69 -41.20
CA ALA A 457 -0.52 9.76 -40.41
C ALA A 457 0.42 10.47 -39.42
N ALA A 458 0.79 11.73 -39.69
CA ALA A 458 1.63 12.54 -38.80
C ALA A 458 0.84 13.17 -37.63
N ALA A 459 -0.46 13.44 -37.82
CA ALA A 459 -1.32 13.97 -36.76
C ALA A 459 -1.77 12.90 -35.74
N ALA A 460 -1.84 11.63 -36.14
CA ALA A 460 -2.07 10.51 -35.21
C ALA A 460 -0.81 10.14 -34.39
N ALA A 461 0.38 10.41 -34.93
CA ALA A 461 1.65 10.21 -34.22
C ALA A 461 1.97 11.36 -33.23
N ALA A 462 1.49 12.58 -33.48
CA ALA A 462 1.71 13.73 -32.59
C ALA A 462 0.75 13.80 -31.38
N ALA A 463 -0.43 13.16 -31.46
CA ALA A 463 -1.38 13.10 -30.34
C ALA A 463 -1.06 11.98 -29.32
N ALA A 464 -0.22 11.01 -29.68
CA ALA A 464 0.28 9.97 -28.77
C ALA A 464 1.58 10.39 -28.03
N ALA A 465 2.15 11.55 -28.36
CA ALA A 465 3.43 12.03 -27.81
C ALA A 465 3.30 13.03 -26.64
N ILE A 466 2.07 13.36 -26.19
CA ILE A 466 1.82 14.38 -25.15
C ILE A 466 1.29 13.75 -23.83
N THR A 467 1.10 12.43 -23.76
CA THR A 467 0.68 11.73 -22.53
C THR A 467 1.62 10.59 -22.12
N GLY A 468 2.82 10.51 -22.67
CA GLY A 468 3.83 9.51 -22.30
C GLY A 468 4.72 9.99 -21.17
N THR A 469 4.35 9.73 -19.93
CA THR A 469 5.31 9.63 -18.82
C THR A 469 6.17 8.39 -19.10
N PRO A 470 7.47 8.49 -19.41
CA PRO A 470 8.29 7.33 -19.74
C PRO A 470 8.76 6.65 -18.45
N THR A 471 8.38 5.39 -18.28
CA THR A 471 8.90 4.42 -17.31
C THR A 471 10.42 4.26 -17.47
N PHE A 472 11.16 4.39 -16.37
CA PHE A 472 12.62 4.37 -16.30
C PHE A 472 13.13 2.99 -15.85
N GLN A 473 13.78 2.26 -16.75
CA GLN A 473 14.45 0.99 -16.41
C GLN A 473 15.79 1.25 -15.71
N HIS A 474 15.88 0.93 -14.41
CA HIS A 474 17.15 0.77 -13.66
C HIS A 474 17.71 -0.68 -13.72
N PRO A 475 18.98 -0.91 -13.34
CA PRO A 475 19.40 -2.25 -12.84
C PRO A 475 20.11 -2.20 -11.46
N GLY A 476 19.49 -2.79 -10.43
CA GLY A 476 20.08 -3.03 -9.10
C GLY A 476 20.79 -4.38 -8.96
N GLN A 477 21.68 -4.48 -7.95
CA GLN A 477 22.09 -5.80 -7.39
C GLN A 477 22.71 -5.75 -5.97
N SER A 478 22.94 -4.60 -5.30
CA SER A 478 23.70 -4.60 -4.03
C SER A 478 23.17 -3.85 -2.80
N ARG A 479 21.93 -3.31 -2.74
CA ARG A 479 21.61 -2.30 -1.68
C ARG A 479 20.25 -2.32 -0.99
N LEU A 480 19.30 -3.11 -1.44
CA LEU A 480 18.01 -3.31 -0.76
C LEU A 480 18.17 -4.28 0.45
N ARG A 481 19.29 -5.02 0.52
CA ARG A 481 19.70 -5.82 1.70
C ARG A 481 19.98 -4.94 2.93
N ASP A 482 20.42 -3.70 2.71
CA ASP A 482 20.73 -2.74 3.78
C ASP A 482 19.46 -2.03 4.28
N THR A 483 18.46 -1.80 3.42
CA THR A 483 17.10 -1.35 3.83
C THR A 483 16.35 -2.41 4.64
N ILE A 484 16.55 -3.70 4.33
CA ILE A 484 16.10 -4.82 5.17
C ILE A 484 16.85 -4.85 6.50
N ALA A 485 18.18 -4.74 6.47
CA ALA A 485 18.99 -4.72 7.69
C ALA A 485 18.58 -3.55 8.58
N TRP A 486 18.15 -2.43 7.99
CA TRP A 486 17.56 -1.28 8.67
C TRP A 486 16.22 -1.64 9.35
N GLY A 487 15.30 -2.35 8.68
CA GLY A 487 14.07 -2.91 9.29
C GLY A 487 14.34 -3.95 10.40
N TYR A 488 15.35 -4.81 10.22
CA TYR A 488 15.73 -5.86 11.16
C TYR A 488 16.47 -5.31 12.39
N MET A 489 17.40 -4.37 12.20
CA MET A 489 18.00 -3.63 13.31
C MET A 489 16.90 -2.93 14.12
N MET A 490 15.81 -2.48 13.47
CA MET A 490 14.67 -1.79 14.06
C MET A 490 13.59 -2.62 14.74
N ALA A 491 13.55 -3.91 14.51
CA ALA A 491 12.63 -4.80 15.21
C ALA A 491 13.19 -5.30 16.56
N ARG A 492 14.49 -5.11 16.85
CA ARG A 492 15.08 -5.61 18.11
C ARG A 492 14.50 -4.94 19.35
N PRO A 493 13.95 -5.71 20.32
CA PRO A 493 13.77 -5.25 21.70
C PRO A 493 15.12 -4.91 22.35
N ARG A 494 15.09 -4.14 23.44
CA ARG A 494 16.28 -3.76 24.21
C ARG A 494 16.92 -4.89 25.01
N SER A 495 16.30 -6.08 25.09
CA SER A 495 16.91 -7.24 25.74
C SER A 495 18.14 -7.63 24.92
N GLY A 496 19.33 -7.31 25.43
CA GLY A 496 20.60 -7.67 24.81
C GLY A 496 20.90 -9.18 24.83
N ASP A 497 19.86 -10.02 24.81
CA ASP A 497 20.00 -11.47 24.86
C ASP A 497 20.08 -12.01 23.43
N ALA A 498 21.20 -12.67 23.12
CA ALA A 498 21.46 -13.24 21.79
C ALA A 498 20.63 -14.50 21.51
N SER A 499 19.77 -14.90 22.45
CA SER A 499 18.90 -16.08 22.43
C SER A 499 17.63 -15.92 21.58
N ASP A 500 17.20 -14.68 21.29
CA ASP A 500 16.00 -14.41 20.48
C ASP A 500 16.27 -14.34 18.97
N VAL A 501 17.51 -14.52 18.56
CA VAL A 501 17.87 -14.77 17.16
C VAL A 501 17.97 -16.28 17.00
N PRO A 502 17.13 -16.93 16.19
CA PRO A 502 17.32 -18.35 15.91
C PRO A 502 18.77 -18.57 15.45
N GLU A 503 19.50 -19.49 16.08
CA GLU A 503 20.95 -19.70 15.85
C GLU A 503 21.31 -19.83 14.36
N TRP A 504 20.37 -20.30 13.52
CA TRP A 504 20.53 -20.42 12.08
C TRP A 504 20.74 -19.09 11.33
N TYR A 505 20.28 -17.96 11.88
CA TYR A 505 20.41 -16.63 11.27
C TYR A 505 21.82 -16.03 11.43
N THR A 506 22.54 -16.34 12.50
CA THR A 506 23.91 -15.78 12.72
C THR A 506 25.02 -16.63 12.10
N ARG A 507 24.80 -17.92 11.84
CA ARG A 507 25.86 -18.84 11.38
C ARG A 507 25.59 -19.55 10.06
N GLY A 508 24.40 -19.43 9.47
CA GLY A 508 24.05 -20.16 8.25
C GLY A 508 24.14 -21.69 8.40
N GLN A 509 24.02 -22.21 9.63
CA GLN A 509 24.03 -23.63 9.95
C GLN A 509 22.78 -23.97 10.77
N LEU A 510 22.08 -25.03 10.38
CA LEU A 510 20.93 -25.59 11.10
C LEU A 510 21.32 -25.99 12.53
N PRO A 511 20.44 -25.83 13.54
CA PRO A 511 20.63 -26.47 14.84
C PRO A 511 20.55 -27.99 14.65
N SER A 512 21.55 -28.71 15.13
CA SER A 512 21.41 -30.16 15.32
C SER A 512 20.32 -30.40 16.37
N SER A 513 19.32 -31.21 16.03
CA SER A 513 18.19 -31.57 16.89
C SER A 513 18.60 -31.85 18.35
N SER A 514 18.29 -30.93 19.27
CA SER A 514 18.27 -31.20 20.70
C SER A 514 16.83 -31.13 21.21
N THR A 515 16.31 -32.32 21.51
CA THR A 515 14.98 -32.65 22.03
C THR A 515 14.61 -31.84 23.29
N PRO A 516 13.36 -31.39 23.46
CA PRO A 516 12.88 -30.91 24.76
C PRO A 516 12.76 -32.08 25.75
N ALA A 517 13.00 -31.77 27.02
CA ALA A 517 13.02 -32.71 28.14
C ALA A 517 11.84 -33.70 28.15
N ARG A 518 12.15 -34.99 27.93
CA ARG A 518 11.25 -36.11 28.22
C ARG A 518 11.17 -36.32 29.74
N LYS A 519 9.96 -36.25 30.28
CA LYS A 519 9.62 -36.88 31.56
C LYS A 519 9.84 -38.40 31.47
N ASN A 520 10.41 -38.94 32.54
CA ASN A 520 10.74 -40.33 32.82
C ASN A 520 9.74 -41.35 32.28
N ILE A 521 10.21 -42.28 31.44
CA ILE A 521 9.74 -43.67 31.38
C ILE A 521 10.97 -44.57 31.23
N GLU A 522 11.06 -45.53 32.15
CA GLU A 522 12.18 -46.46 32.34
C GLU A 522 12.34 -47.50 31.23
N GLY A 523 13.50 -48.16 31.25
CA GLY A 523 14.05 -49.03 30.22
C GLY A 523 13.20 -50.22 29.77
N HIS A 524 13.48 -50.70 28.56
CA HIS A 524 14.07 -52.02 28.32
C HIS A 524 14.55 -52.10 26.85
N GLY A 525 15.73 -52.71 26.66
CA GLY A 525 16.44 -52.76 25.38
C GLY A 525 15.98 -53.85 24.41
N TRP A 526 16.94 -54.29 23.57
CA TRP A 526 16.87 -55.25 22.45
C TRP A 526 16.43 -54.59 21.13
N GLY A 527 17.09 -54.73 19.99
CA GLY A 527 18.22 -55.54 19.53
C GLY A 527 18.26 -55.44 18.00
N SER A 528 19.45 -55.52 17.41
CA SER A 528 19.72 -55.41 15.97
C SER A 528 18.91 -56.39 15.12
N ARG A 529 18.16 -55.90 14.11
CA ARG A 529 17.81 -56.65 12.90
C ARG A 529 17.75 -55.76 11.67
N SER A 530 18.32 -56.29 10.59
CA SER A 530 18.45 -55.76 9.24
C SER A 530 17.10 -55.53 8.55
N LEU A 531 17.05 -54.45 7.77
CA LEU A 531 15.97 -54.04 6.87
C LEU A 531 15.67 -55.11 5.80
N PRO A 532 14.39 -55.42 5.50
CA PRO A 532 13.96 -55.83 4.18
C PRO A 532 13.53 -54.60 3.35
N SER A 533 13.97 -54.58 2.10
CA SER A 533 13.61 -53.60 1.06
C SER A 533 12.08 -53.50 0.86
N PRO A 534 11.50 -52.28 0.77
CA PRO A 534 10.07 -52.12 0.53
C PRO A 534 9.73 -52.26 -0.96
N THR A 535 8.80 -53.16 -1.25
CA THR A 535 7.99 -53.16 -2.47
C THR A 535 7.04 -51.95 -2.48
N PRO A 536 6.75 -51.36 -3.65
CA PRO A 536 5.91 -50.17 -3.75
C PRO A 536 4.44 -50.48 -3.44
N PRO A 537 3.73 -49.70 -2.61
CA PRO A 537 2.30 -49.84 -2.45
C PRO A 537 1.56 -49.21 -3.64
N THR A 538 0.55 -49.95 -4.10
CA THR A 538 -0.40 -49.62 -5.15
C THR A 538 -1.14 -48.30 -4.89
N SER A 539 -1.21 -47.46 -5.91
CA SER A 539 -1.93 -46.19 -5.95
C SER A 539 -3.45 -46.38 -5.77
N THR A 540 -4.00 -45.91 -4.65
CA THR A 540 -5.41 -45.52 -4.59
C THR A 540 -5.50 -44.04 -4.91
N THR A 541 -5.55 -43.73 -6.20
CA THR A 541 -5.92 -42.39 -6.70
C THR A 541 -7.38 -42.15 -6.38
N VAL A 542 -7.66 -41.23 -5.46
CA VAL A 542 -8.95 -40.54 -5.42
C VAL A 542 -9.04 -39.73 -6.73
N PRO A 543 -10.10 -39.90 -7.55
CA PRO A 543 -10.21 -39.13 -8.78
C PRO A 543 -10.38 -37.64 -8.42
N PRO A 544 -9.80 -36.72 -9.21
CA PRO A 544 -10.08 -35.30 -9.05
C PRO A 544 -11.59 -35.06 -9.20
N PRO A 545 -12.16 -34.03 -8.54
CA PRO A 545 -13.55 -33.65 -8.79
C PRO A 545 -13.73 -33.42 -10.30
N PRO A 546 -14.88 -33.82 -10.88
CA PRO A 546 -15.13 -33.62 -12.30
C PRO A 546 -15.00 -32.13 -12.61
N THR A 547 -14.23 -31.80 -13.65
CA THR A 547 -14.18 -30.44 -14.20
C THR A 547 -15.63 -30.04 -14.52
N PRO A 548 -16.19 -28.98 -13.91
CA PRO A 548 -17.52 -28.51 -14.27
C PRO A 548 -17.53 -28.23 -15.77
N GLY A 549 -18.58 -28.66 -16.48
CA GLY A 549 -18.74 -28.28 -17.89
C GLY A 549 -18.59 -26.77 -18.03
N ILE A 550 -17.87 -26.32 -19.05
CA ILE A 550 -17.68 -24.88 -19.30
C ILE A 550 -19.07 -24.31 -19.64
N ILE A 551 -19.67 -23.58 -18.70
CA ILE A 551 -20.93 -22.86 -18.91
C ILE A 551 -20.59 -21.56 -19.64
N SER A 552 -21.10 -21.41 -20.86
CA SER A 552 -20.94 -20.20 -21.66
C SER A 552 -22.02 -19.17 -21.35
N LEU A 553 -21.78 -17.91 -21.69
CA LEU A 553 -22.80 -16.86 -21.60
C LEU A 553 -24.04 -17.21 -22.45
N GLN A 554 -23.84 -17.88 -23.59
CA GLN A 554 -24.95 -18.32 -24.46
C GLN A 554 -25.86 -19.34 -23.76
N ASP A 555 -25.29 -20.25 -22.96
CA ASP A 555 -26.07 -21.21 -22.17
C ASP A 555 -26.95 -20.49 -21.15
N VAL A 556 -26.41 -19.48 -20.47
CA VAL A 556 -27.16 -18.69 -19.49
C VAL A 556 -28.21 -17.79 -20.16
N GLU A 557 -27.88 -17.15 -21.29
CA GLU A 557 -28.81 -16.34 -22.08
C GLU A 557 -29.94 -17.17 -22.70
N SER A 558 -29.76 -18.49 -22.84
CA SER A 558 -30.84 -19.40 -23.23
C SER A 558 -31.89 -19.58 -22.12
N LEU A 559 -31.49 -19.44 -20.86
CA LEU A 559 -32.34 -19.58 -19.67
C LEU A 559 -32.96 -18.24 -19.24
N PHE A 560 -32.22 -17.14 -19.38
CA PHE A 560 -32.61 -15.83 -18.87
C PHE A 560 -32.54 -14.73 -19.95
N HIS A 561 -33.43 -13.74 -19.83
CA HIS A 561 -33.20 -12.39 -20.32
C HIS A 561 -32.36 -11.66 -19.29
N ILE A 562 -31.22 -11.09 -19.72
CA ILE A 562 -30.24 -10.46 -18.84
C ILE A 562 -30.19 -8.96 -19.16
N GLN A 563 -30.40 -8.13 -18.15
CA GLN A 563 -30.22 -6.69 -18.22
C GLN A 563 -29.16 -6.26 -17.20
N LYS A 564 -28.07 -5.70 -17.70
CA LYS A 564 -26.95 -5.22 -16.86
C LYS A 564 -27.20 -3.78 -16.46
N GLN A 565 -27.00 -3.42 -15.19
CA GLN A 565 -27.09 -2.02 -14.78
C GLN A 565 -25.93 -1.17 -15.30
N SER A 566 -24.71 -1.74 -15.38
CA SER A 566 -23.56 -1.07 -15.99
C SER A 566 -23.24 -1.66 -17.37
N PRO A 567 -23.25 -0.86 -18.45
CA PRO A 567 -23.00 -1.34 -19.81
C PRO A 567 -21.56 -1.80 -20.04
N GLN A 568 -20.63 -1.48 -19.13
CA GLN A 568 -19.22 -1.86 -19.23
C GLN A 568 -18.94 -3.29 -18.75
N ILE A 569 -19.89 -3.96 -18.10
CA ILE A 569 -19.69 -5.31 -17.55
C ILE A 569 -19.81 -6.35 -18.66
N SER A 570 -18.75 -7.16 -18.83
CA SER A 570 -18.81 -8.39 -19.61
C SER A 570 -18.93 -9.59 -18.68
N LEU A 571 -20.05 -10.32 -18.75
CA LEU A 571 -20.27 -11.51 -17.92
C LEU A 571 -19.33 -12.67 -18.25
N ASP A 572 -18.74 -12.68 -19.46
CA ASP A 572 -17.71 -13.65 -19.85
C ASP A 572 -16.44 -13.55 -18.98
N GLN A 573 -16.23 -12.41 -18.31
CA GLN A 573 -15.13 -12.22 -17.36
C GLN A 573 -15.43 -12.82 -15.97
N PHE A 574 -16.64 -13.35 -15.76
CA PHE A 574 -17.13 -13.85 -14.47
C PHE A 574 -17.69 -15.27 -14.60
N PRO A 575 -16.84 -16.29 -14.81
CA PRO A 575 -17.28 -17.68 -14.97
C PRO A 575 -17.98 -18.23 -13.72
N ASP A 576 -17.62 -17.75 -12.52
CA ASP A 576 -18.31 -18.00 -11.25
C ASP A 576 -19.78 -17.57 -11.30
N THR A 577 -20.05 -16.40 -11.88
CA THR A 577 -21.39 -15.85 -12.03
C THR A 577 -22.21 -16.64 -13.04
N LEU A 578 -21.61 -17.09 -14.15
CA LEU A 578 -22.28 -17.96 -15.11
C LEU A 578 -22.69 -19.30 -14.48
N ARG A 579 -21.82 -19.89 -13.64
CA ARG A 579 -22.15 -21.09 -12.86
C ARG A 579 -23.31 -20.83 -11.90
N PHE A 580 -23.29 -19.72 -11.16
CA PHE A 580 -24.36 -19.34 -10.24
C PHE A 580 -25.70 -19.15 -10.95
N LEU A 581 -25.72 -18.48 -12.10
CA LEU A 581 -26.93 -18.30 -12.91
C LEU A 581 -27.46 -19.64 -13.47
N SER A 582 -26.58 -20.54 -13.89
CA SER A 582 -26.98 -21.89 -14.31
C SER A 582 -27.59 -22.70 -13.16
N LEU A 583 -27.06 -22.56 -11.94
CA LEU A 583 -27.62 -23.19 -10.74
C LEU A 583 -29.00 -22.63 -10.39
N LEU A 584 -29.20 -21.32 -10.52
CA LEU A 584 -30.52 -20.69 -10.36
C LEU A 584 -31.53 -21.27 -11.35
N GLY A 585 -31.12 -21.46 -12.61
CA GLY A 585 -31.96 -22.08 -13.63
C GLY A 585 -32.44 -23.49 -13.24
N SER A 586 -31.52 -24.33 -12.73
CA SER A 586 -31.85 -25.71 -12.34
C SER A 586 -32.71 -25.81 -11.08
N LEU A 587 -32.46 -24.95 -10.07
CA LEU A 587 -33.26 -24.89 -8.84
C LEU A 587 -34.74 -24.64 -9.12
N GLU A 588 -35.03 -23.75 -10.05
CA GLU A 588 -36.40 -23.44 -10.44
C GLU A 588 -37.03 -24.50 -11.37
N ASP A 589 -36.25 -25.38 -11.99
CA ASP A 589 -36.76 -26.55 -12.74
C ASP A 589 -37.17 -27.69 -11.82
N HIS A 590 -36.38 -27.97 -10.78
CA HIS A 590 -36.73 -28.97 -9.77
C HIS A 590 -38.03 -28.61 -9.03
N ALA A 591 -38.27 -27.32 -8.76
CA ALA A 591 -39.52 -26.84 -8.17
C ALA A 591 -40.76 -27.06 -9.06
N ALA A 592 -40.59 -27.19 -10.39
CA ALA A 592 -41.69 -27.46 -11.32
C ALA A 592 -42.06 -28.95 -11.39
N VAL A 593 -41.09 -29.85 -11.21
CA VAL A 593 -41.31 -31.31 -11.28
C VAL A 593 -42.06 -31.84 -10.05
N GLU A 594 -41.74 -31.34 -8.84
CA GLU A 594 -42.42 -31.76 -7.60
C GLU A 594 -43.90 -31.34 -7.51
N ASN A 595 -44.35 -30.40 -8.35
CA ASN A 595 -45.74 -29.89 -8.35
C ASN A 595 -46.67 -30.55 -9.39
N THR A 596 -46.24 -31.63 -10.05
CA THR A 596 -47.06 -32.35 -11.04
C THR A 596 -47.81 -33.51 -10.38
N PRO A 597 -49.16 -33.59 -10.41
CA PRO A 597 -49.88 -34.71 -9.83
C PRO A 597 -49.68 -35.97 -10.66
N THR A 598 -49.01 -36.98 -10.10
CA THR A 598 -48.81 -38.28 -10.72
C THR A 598 -50.16 -38.94 -10.98
N THR A 599 -50.59 -38.93 -12.24
CA THR A 599 -51.79 -39.63 -12.69
C THR A 599 -51.39 -41.06 -13.02
N THR A 600 -51.92 -42.00 -12.23
CA THR A 600 -51.80 -43.44 -12.41
C THR A 600 -52.44 -43.86 -13.73
N PHE A 601 -51.69 -44.52 -14.63
CA PHE A 601 -52.26 -45.34 -15.68
C PHE A 601 -51.51 -46.66 -15.86
N ALA A 602 -52.31 -47.65 -16.24
CA ALA A 602 -52.13 -49.07 -15.95
C ALA A 602 -51.48 -49.90 -17.08
N THR A 603 -51.04 -51.07 -16.64
CA THR A 603 -50.62 -52.33 -17.31
C THR A 603 -51.14 -52.66 -18.72
N SER A 604 -50.24 -53.15 -19.59
CA SER A 604 -50.42 -54.33 -20.48
C SER A 604 -49.03 -54.78 -21.05
N THR A 605 -48.45 -55.91 -20.61
CA THR A 605 -48.38 -57.27 -21.24
C THR A 605 -47.92 -57.28 -22.72
N SER A 606 -46.66 -57.62 -22.99
CA SER A 606 -46.08 -58.94 -23.40
C SER A 606 -45.87 -59.06 -24.92
N THR A 607 -44.65 -59.25 -25.44
CA THR A 607 -43.97 -60.53 -25.80
C THR A 607 -42.84 -60.13 -26.79
N GLY A 608 -41.65 -60.74 -26.90
CA GLY A 608 -41.01 -61.86 -26.23
C GLY A 608 -39.58 -62.09 -26.76
N ILE A 609 -38.98 -63.15 -26.22
CA ILE A 609 -37.81 -63.92 -26.67
C ILE A 609 -36.42 -63.40 -26.25
N ASN A 610 -35.75 -64.32 -25.57
CA ASN A 610 -34.49 -64.27 -24.85
C ASN A 610 -33.60 -65.38 -25.45
N GLU A 611 -32.29 -65.15 -25.52
CA GLU A 611 -31.14 -66.05 -25.79
C GLU A 611 -30.13 -65.26 -26.65
N SER A 612 -28.91 -64.91 -26.24
CA SER A 612 -27.97 -65.61 -25.37
C SER A 612 -26.87 -64.66 -24.85
N ILE A 613 -26.33 -65.04 -23.70
CA ILE A 613 -25.41 -64.39 -22.75
C ILE A 613 -23.97 -64.62 -23.30
N VAL A 614 -22.96 -63.74 -23.21
CA VAL A 614 -22.07 -63.52 -22.05
C VAL A 614 -21.04 -62.39 -22.35
N ASN A 615 -20.87 -61.51 -21.35
CA ASN A 615 -19.76 -60.60 -21.05
C ASN A 615 -19.57 -59.30 -21.85
N THR A 616 -20.19 -58.23 -21.34
CA THR A 616 -19.51 -57.00 -20.85
C THR A 616 -20.55 -56.13 -20.12
N SER A 617 -20.78 -56.39 -18.83
CA SER A 617 -21.73 -55.62 -18.03
C SER A 617 -21.09 -54.33 -17.53
N SER A 618 -21.49 -53.22 -18.15
CA SER A 618 -21.55 -51.89 -17.55
C SER A 618 -22.33 -51.97 -16.24
N THR A 619 -21.66 -51.85 -15.10
CA THR A 619 -22.33 -51.48 -13.86
C THR A 619 -22.75 -50.02 -13.98
N LYS A 620 -24.03 -49.84 -14.33
CA LYS A 620 -24.84 -48.68 -13.97
C LYS A 620 -24.46 -48.25 -12.56
N SER A 621 -23.84 -47.09 -12.44
CA SER A 621 -23.59 -46.45 -11.15
C SER A 621 -24.93 -46.07 -10.54
N THR A 622 -25.25 -46.72 -9.42
CA THR A 622 -26.28 -46.36 -8.45
C THR A 622 -26.06 -44.95 -7.89
N VAL A 623 -26.48 -43.92 -8.62
CA VAL A 623 -26.39 -42.50 -8.18
C VAL A 623 -27.76 -41.79 -8.12
N GLU A 624 -28.85 -42.42 -8.57
CA GLU A 624 -30.14 -41.72 -8.76
C GLU A 624 -31.11 -41.63 -7.56
N GLU A 625 -30.70 -41.94 -6.32
CA GLU A 625 -31.52 -41.66 -5.12
C GLU A 625 -30.66 -41.13 -3.95
N THR A 626 -29.82 -40.13 -4.21
CA THR A 626 -29.11 -39.42 -3.14
C THR A 626 -29.96 -38.22 -2.70
N LEU A 627 -30.32 -38.19 -1.42
CA LEU A 627 -31.02 -37.13 -0.71
C LEU A 627 -30.86 -35.74 -1.35
N VAL A 628 -31.96 -35.11 -1.78
CA VAL A 628 -31.96 -33.66 -2.06
C VAL A 628 -31.51 -32.94 -0.79
N LEU A 629 -30.37 -32.26 -0.85
CA LEU A 629 -29.80 -31.48 0.26
C LEU A 629 -30.89 -30.54 0.85
N PRO A 630 -31.00 -30.40 2.19
CA PRO A 630 -32.00 -29.54 2.83
C PRO A 630 -32.04 -28.11 2.28
N GLU A 631 -30.90 -27.58 1.87
CA GLU A 631 -30.73 -26.27 1.23
C GLU A 631 -31.42 -26.17 -0.13
N LEU A 632 -31.28 -27.19 -0.98
CA LEU A 632 -31.93 -27.22 -2.30
C LEU A 632 -33.45 -27.28 -2.16
N ARG A 633 -33.96 -27.99 -1.14
CA ARG A 633 -35.39 -27.97 -0.81
C ARG A 633 -35.86 -26.62 -0.28
N ALA A 634 -35.05 -25.94 0.53
CA ALA A 634 -35.36 -24.61 1.04
C ALA A 634 -35.35 -23.55 -0.08
N ALA A 635 -34.45 -23.70 -1.05
CA ALA A 635 -34.35 -22.84 -2.23
C ALA A 635 -35.48 -23.12 -3.26
N ALA A 636 -36.03 -24.34 -3.28
CA ALA A 636 -37.12 -24.71 -4.18
C ALA A 636 -38.37 -23.86 -3.90
N GLY A 637 -38.80 -23.06 -4.90
CA GLY A 637 -39.94 -22.16 -4.76
C GLY A 637 -39.68 -20.90 -3.92
N LEU A 638 -38.40 -20.56 -3.69
CA LEU A 638 -38.00 -19.28 -3.08
C LEU A 638 -38.40 -18.09 -3.96
N PHE A 639 -38.20 -18.22 -5.27
CA PHE A 639 -38.46 -17.18 -6.26
C PHE A 639 -39.70 -17.45 -7.10
N LEU A 640 -40.34 -16.37 -7.55
CA LEU A 640 -41.45 -16.38 -8.50
C LEU A 640 -40.88 -16.34 -9.93
N ARG A 641 -41.18 -17.36 -10.73
CA ARG A 641 -40.61 -17.58 -12.09
C ARG A 641 -40.72 -16.40 -13.05
N ASP A 642 -41.84 -15.68 -13.06
CA ASP A 642 -42.14 -14.65 -14.07
C ASP A 642 -41.69 -13.23 -13.67
N GLU A 643 -41.02 -13.09 -12.53
CA GLU A 643 -40.58 -11.81 -11.98
C GLU A 643 -39.05 -11.70 -12.03
N PRO A 644 -38.51 -10.48 -12.19
CA PRO A 644 -37.06 -10.27 -12.26
C PRO A 644 -36.36 -10.63 -10.93
N LEU A 645 -35.10 -11.05 -11.04
CA LEU A 645 -34.16 -11.27 -9.95
C LEU A 645 -33.00 -10.28 -10.08
N GLN A 646 -32.62 -9.66 -8.97
CA GLN A 646 -31.38 -8.88 -8.89
C GLN A 646 -30.24 -9.78 -8.45
N ILE A 647 -29.15 -9.79 -9.23
CA ILE A 647 -27.96 -10.60 -9.00
C ILE A 647 -26.79 -9.68 -8.72
N THR A 648 -26.15 -9.89 -7.58
CA THR A 648 -24.92 -9.18 -7.19
C THR A 648 -23.84 -10.17 -6.78
N ARG A 649 -22.60 -9.71 -6.76
CA ARG A 649 -21.46 -10.47 -6.23
C ARG A 649 -20.44 -9.58 -5.55
N ALA A 650 -19.65 -10.17 -4.67
CA ALA A 650 -18.48 -9.52 -4.10
C ALA A 650 -17.39 -10.58 -3.80
N PRO A 651 -16.12 -10.33 -4.19
CA PRO A 651 -15.01 -11.24 -3.89
C PRO A 651 -14.59 -11.20 -2.42
N GLY A 652 -13.91 -12.26 -1.97
CA GLY A 652 -13.08 -12.19 -0.75
C GLY A 652 -11.79 -11.42 -0.98
N ARG A 653 -10.85 -11.48 -0.03
CA ARG A 653 -9.55 -10.77 -0.13
C ARG A 653 -8.41 -11.48 0.59
N LEU A 654 -7.20 -11.30 0.07
CA LEU A 654 -5.94 -11.57 0.74
C LEU A 654 -5.31 -10.26 1.22
N ASP A 655 -4.92 -10.22 2.49
CA ASP A 655 -4.11 -9.14 3.05
C ASP A 655 -2.63 -9.37 2.73
N VAL A 656 -2.15 -8.66 1.70
CA VAL A 656 -0.76 -8.76 1.25
C VAL A 656 0.17 -8.03 2.21
N MET A 657 -0.21 -6.82 2.68
CA MET A 657 0.51 -6.04 3.69
C MET A 657 -0.47 -5.12 4.44
N GLY A 658 -0.24 -4.88 5.74
CA GLY A 658 -1.08 -4.01 6.56
C GLY A 658 -1.61 -4.68 7.82
N GLY A 659 -1.88 -5.98 7.77
CA GLY A 659 -2.21 -6.76 8.97
C GLY A 659 -3.42 -6.18 9.71
N ILE A 660 -3.30 -6.11 11.04
CA ILE A 660 -4.32 -5.53 11.93
C ILE A 660 -4.19 -4.00 12.08
N ALA A 661 -3.37 -3.32 11.28
CA ALA A 661 -3.09 -1.90 11.49
C ALA A 661 -4.19 -0.97 10.91
N ASP A 662 -5.24 -1.52 10.31
CA ASP A 662 -6.33 -0.77 9.67
C ASP A 662 -7.09 0.13 10.65
N TYR A 663 -7.44 -0.36 11.85
CA TYR A 663 -8.13 0.46 12.86
C TYR A 663 -7.28 1.58 13.49
N SER A 664 -5.99 1.66 13.13
CA SER A 664 -5.03 2.58 13.74
C SER A 664 -4.40 3.56 12.73
N GLY A 665 -5.03 3.69 11.55
CA GLY A 665 -4.73 4.68 10.52
C GLY A 665 -3.61 4.29 9.55
N SER A 666 -3.20 3.02 9.54
CA SER A 666 -2.19 2.55 8.59
C SER A 666 -2.70 2.59 7.16
N THR A 667 -1.77 2.72 6.22
CA THR A 667 -1.98 2.28 4.84
C THR A 667 -1.97 0.75 4.82
N VAL A 668 -2.81 0.14 4.00
CA VAL A 668 -2.88 -1.31 3.78
C VAL A 668 -2.93 -1.62 2.28
N LEU A 669 -2.45 -2.81 1.88
CA LEU A 669 -2.42 -3.29 0.50
C LEU A 669 -3.17 -4.63 0.39
N GLN A 670 -4.37 -4.58 -0.20
CA GLN A 670 -5.29 -5.73 -0.25
C GLN A 670 -5.47 -6.24 -1.67
N MET A 671 -5.48 -7.56 -1.83
CA MET A 671 -5.71 -8.21 -3.12
C MET A 671 -7.08 -8.90 -3.12
N PRO A 672 -8.03 -8.53 -4.00
CA PRO A 672 -9.28 -9.27 -4.14
C PRO A 672 -8.98 -10.67 -4.72
N ILE A 673 -9.54 -11.71 -4.11
CA ILE A 673 -9.36 -13.09 -4.60
C ILE A 673 -10.36 -13.44 -5.70
N ALA A 674 -10.15 -14.57 -6.38
CA ALA A 674 -11.04 -15.04 -7.44
C ALA A 674 -12.41 -15.48 -6.90
N GLU A 675 -12.43 -16.09 -5.71
CA GLU A 675 -13.62 -16.59 -5.05
C GLU A 675 -14.54 -15.44 -4.62
N ALA A 676 -15.84 -15.60 -4.87
CA ALA A 676 -16.84 -14.59 -4.57
C ALA A 676 -18.09 -15.16 -3.90
N ALA A 677 -18.79 -14.28 -3.20
CA ALA A 677 -20.16 -14.49 -2.74
C ALA A 677 -21.13 -13.88 -3.75
N HIS A 678 -22.21 -14.60 -4.03
CA HIS A 678 -23.30 -14.21 -4.91
C HIS A 678 -24.59 -14.12 -4.14
N VAL A 679 -25.41 -13.13 -4.48
CA VAL A 679 -26.74 -12.94 -3.92
C VAL A 679 -27.73 -12.78 -5.07
N ALA A 680 -28.78 -13.60 -5.06
CA ALA A 680 -29.97 -13.39 -5.87
C ALA A 680 -31.10 -12.88 -4.97
N LEU A 681 -31.74 -11.77 -5.34
CA LEU A 681 -32.79 -11.12 -4.56
C LEU A 681 -34.03 -10.86 -5.42
N GLN A 682 -35.21 -11.13 -4.84
CA GLN A 682 -36.50 -10.79 -5.42
C GLN A 682 -37.40 -10.08 -4.40
N LEU A 683 -37.98 -8.94 -4.79
CA LEU A 683 -39.08 -8.31 -4.05
C LEU A 683 -40.40 -9.02 -4.38
N GLN A 684 -41.16 -9.38 -3.35
CA GLN A 684 -42.38 -10.19 -3.48
C GLN A 684 -43.62 -9.44 -3.00
N SER A 685 -44.55 -9.20 -3.92
CA SER A 685 -45.81 -8.52 -3.59
C SER A 685 -46.67 -9.28 -2.54
N PRO A 686 -47.37 -8.56 -1.64
CA PRO A 686 -48.15 -9.17 -0.55
C PRO A 686 -49.30 -10.08 -1.01
N ARG A 687 -49.86 -9.89 -2.22
CA ARG A 687 -50.88 -10.80 -2.79
C ARG A 687 -50.33 -12.19 -3.10
N LYS A 688 -49.04 -12.30 -3.46
CA LYS A 688 -48.40 -13.56 -3.89
C LYS A 688 -47.79 -14.34 -2.71
N GLN A 689 -47.48 -13.68 -1.59
CA GLN A 689 -47.07 -14.33 -0.33
C GLN A 689 -48.17 -15.25 0.26
N ARG A 690 -49.45 -14.94 0.00
CA ARG A 690 -50.62 -15.74 0.44
C ARG A 690 -50.67 -17.16 -0.16
N LEU A 691 -50.36 -17.31 -1.44
CA LEU A 691 -50.41 -18.61 -2.14
C LEU A 691 -49.41 -19.61 -1.55
N TRP A 692 -48.24 -19.10 -1.11
CA TRP A 692 -47.16 -19.92 -0.59
C TRP A 692 -47.40 -20.44 0.83
N ARG A 693 -47.91 -19.62 1.77
CA ARG A 693 -48.26 -20.10 3.13
C ARG A 693 -49.32 -21.21 3.10
N HIS A 694 -50.25 -21.19 2.14
CA HIS A 694 -51.23 -22.27 1.97
C HIS A 694 -50.61 -23.60 1.47
N MET A 695 -49.56 -23.57 0.64
CA MET A 695 -48.80 -24.77 0.27
C MET A 695 -47.98 -25.31 1.45
N HIS A 696 -47.30 -24.44 2.20
CA HIS A 696 -46.47 -24.86 3.33
C HIS A 696 -47.27 -25.43 4.52
N HIS A 697 -48.45 -24.86 4.81
CA HIS A 697 -49.33 -25.39 5.86
C HIS A 697 -49.89 -26.80 5.55
N ARG A 698 -49.90 -27.20 4.27
CA ARG A 698 -50.24 -28.56 3.83
C ARG A 698 -49.07 -29.53 3.97
N HIS A 699 -47.83 -29.08 3.74
CA HIS A 699 -46.64 -29.92 3.89
C HIS A 699 -46.24 -30.16 5.36
N SER A 700 -46.44 -29.18 6.25
CA SER A 700 -46.16 -29.37 7.69
C SER A 700 -47.13 -30.31 8.41
N GLN A 701 -48.34 -30.51 7.86
CA GLN A 701 -49.34 -31.46 8.38
C GLN A 701 -49.09 -32.92 7.93
N ALA A 702 -48.25 -33.17 6.93
CA ALA A 702 -47.99 -34.50 6.39
C ALA A 702 -46.83 -35.26 7.08
N GLY A 703 -46.13 -34.63 8.03
CA GLY A 703 -44.92 -35.18 8.66
C GLY A 703 -45.01 -35.48 10.17
N GLY A 704 -46.18 -35.33 10.81
CA GLY A 704 -46.33 -35.52 12.26
C GLY A 704 -47.13 -36.78 12.62
N THR A 705 -46.48 -37.72 13.31
CA THR A 705 -47.16 -38.83 14.01
C THR A 705 -48.14 -38.28 15.06
N PRO A 706 -49.36 -38.84 15.20
CA PRO A 706 -50.39 -38.26 16.07
C PRO A 706 -50.13 -38.59 17.55
N GLY A 707 -49.63 -37.61 18.29
CA GLY A 707 -49.54 -37.62 19.76
C GLY A 707 -50.73 -36.88 20.38
N ALA A 708 -51.53 -37.61 21.17
CA ALA A 708 -52.78 -37.17 21.76
C ALA A 708 -52.66 -35.94 22.68
N THR A 709 -53.56 -34.99 22.53
CA THR A 709 -54.18 -34.24 23.63
C THR A 709 -55.51 -33.65 23.16
N THR A 710 -56.58 -34.11 23.76
CA THR A 710 -57.97 -33.69 23.56
C THR A 710 -58.19 -32.27 24.10
N PRO A 711 -58.82 -31.34 23.36
CA PRO A 711 -59.50 -30.20 23.95
C PRO A 711 -60.99 -30.52 24.12
N THR A 712 -61.45 -30.30 25.34
CA THR A 712 -62.83 -30.39 25.81
C THR A 712 -63.79 -29.50 25.00
N ALA A 713 -64.94 -30.08 24.67
CA ALA A 713 -66.09 -29.41 24.08
C ALA A 713 -66.73 -28.41 25.04
N GLY A 714 -67.13 -27.24 24.52
CA GLY A 714 -68.05 -26.33 25.19
C GLY A 714 -68.23 -25.01 24.46
N GLY A 715 -69.46 -24.73 24.01
CA GLY A 715 -69.96 -23.36 23.90
C GLY A 715 -70.33 -22.85 22.50
N ASN A 716 -71.59 -23.10 22.13
CA ASN A 716 -72.55 -22.26 21.41
C ASN A 716 -72.13 -21.43 20.19
N GLU A 717 -72.79 -21.76 19.09
CA GLU A 717 -73.08 -20.93 17.94
C GLU A 717 -73.71 -19.59 18.36
N ASP A 718 -73.15 -18.49 17.86
CA ASP A 718 -73.91 -17.26 17.65
C ASP A 718 -73.45 -16.64 16.32
N GLU A 719 -74.35 -16.70 15.34
CA GLU A 719 -74.26 -16.00 14.07
C GLU A 719 -74.53 -14.51 14.31
N THR A 720 -73.57 -13.64 13.98
CA THR A 720 -73.80 -12.37 13.25
C THR A 720 -72.51 -11.54 13.17
N VAL A 721 -72.44 -10.71 12.13
CA VAL A 721 -71.42 -9.68 11.81
C VAL A 721 -70.34 -10.09 10.81
N GLY A 722 -70.61 -9.75 9.54
CA GLY A 722 -69.67 -9.09 8.63
C GLY A 722 -68.39 -9.84 8.25
N LYS A 723 -68.39 -10.47 7.06
CA LYS A 723 -67.17 -10.85 6.34
C LYS A 723 -66.31 -9.61 6.06
N SER A 724 -65.39 -9.31 6.97
CA SER A 724 -64.17 -8.55 6.68
C SER A 724 -63.05 -9.52 6.37
N LEU A 725 -62.22 -9.12 5.42
CA LEU A 725 -61.14 -9.85 4.80
C LEU A 725 -60.22 -10.52 5.83
N HIS A 726 -59.72 -11.73 5.49
CA HIS A 726 -58.52 -12.30 6.09
C HIS A 726 -57.47 -11.20 6.34
N PRO A 727 -56.79 -11.18 7.50
CA PRO A 727 -55.80 -10.15 7.82
C PRO A 727 -54.74 -10.03 6.71
N PRO A 728 -54.19 -8.82 6.50
CA PRO A 728 -53.06 -8.64 5.58
C PRO A 728 -51.92 -9.57 6.02
N VAL A 729 -51.34 -10.30 5.06
CA VAL A 729 -50.16 -11.13 5.35
C VAL A 729 -49.00 -10.17 5.57
N PRO A 730 -48.32 -10.22 6.73
CA PRO A 730 -47.21 -9.32 6.97
C PRO A 730 -46.03 -9.65 6.03
N PRO A 731 -45.30 -8.63 5.55
CA PRO A 731 -44.18 -8.81 4.64
C PRO A 731 -43.07 -9.61 5.32
N ALA A 732 -42.65 -10.72 4.71
CA ALA A 732 -41.59 -11.58 5.26
C ALA A 732 -40.24 -11.33 4.57
N LEU A 733 -39.16 -11.41 5.35
CA LEU A 733 -37.80 -11.61 4.85
C LEU A 733 -37.49 -13.11 4.89
N ARG A 734 -37.04 -13.66 3.77
CA ARG A 734 -36.53 -15.02 3.66
C ARG A 734 -35.14 -15.02 3.04
N ILE A 735 -34.20 -15.65 3.73
CA ILE A 735 -32.83 -15.82 3.27
C ILE A 735 -32.54 -17.31 3.26
N VAL A 736 -32.15 -17.85 2.11
CA VAL A 736 -31.64 -19.23 1.99
C VAL A 736 -30.16 -19.15 1.67
N SER A 737 -29.34 -19.90 2.41
CA SER A 737 -27.89 -19.96 2.20
C SER A 737 -27.51 -21.35 1.68
N LEU A 738 -26.88 -21.39 0.51
CA LEU A 738 -26.30 -22.60 -0.06
C LEU A 738 -24.90 -22.82 0.54
N ASN A 739 -24.51 -24.07 0.73
CA ASN A 739 -23.26 -24.54 1.35
C ASN A 739 -23.18 -24.34 2.89
N ALA A 740 -24.30 -24.49 3.61
CA ALA A 740 -24.41 -24.41 5.07
C ALA A 740 -23.89 -25.65 5.84
N ASP A 741 -23.62 -26.77 5.16
CA ASP A 741 -23.26 -28.08 5.75
C ASP A 741 -21.93 -28.15 6.54
N ALA A 742 -21.31 -27.04 6.91
CA ALA A 742 -20.07 -27.00 7.69
C ALA A 742 -20.17 -26.37 9.11
N THR A 743 -21.33 -25.83 9.52
CA THR A 743 -21.40 -24.94 10.72
C THR A 743 -22.60 -25.12 11.66
N ASN A 744 -23.38 -26.20 11.58
CA ASN A 744 -24.48 -26.48 12.53
C ASN A 744 -25.58 -25.39 12.54
N ARG A 745 -25.73 -24.63 11.43
CA ARG A 745 -26.75 -23.58 11.23
C ARG A 745 -27.87 -24.07 10.32
N GLY A 746 -29.08 -23.54 10.49
CA GLY A 746 -30.20 -23.82 9.57
C GLY A 746 -29.94 -23.26 8.16
N PRO A 747 -30.41 -23.92 7.09
CA PRO A 747 -30.18 -23.47 5.71
C PRO A 747 -31.02 -22.26 5.31
N ALA A 748 -32.01 -21.88 6.13
CA ALA A 748 -32.92 -20.78 5.88
C ALA A 748 -33.15 -19.94 7.14
N PHE A 749 -33.39 -18.65 6.93
CA PHE A 749 -33.79 -17.68 7.93
C PHE A 749 -35.05 -16.97 7.43
N ASP A 750 -36.09 -16.93 8.27
CA ASP A 750 -37.34 -16.23 8.00
C ASP A 750 -37.65 -15.27 9.16
N MET A 751 -38.09 -14.06 8.86
CA MET A 751 -38.62 -13.11 9.86
C MET A 751 -39.71 -12.22 9.28
N ASP A 752 -40.55 -11.64 10.15
CA ASP A 752 -41.46 -10.56 9.77
C ASP A 752 -40.66 -9.25 9.63
N LEU A 753 -40.71 -8.61 8.47
CA LEU A 753 -40.01 -7.35 8.22
C LEU A 753 -40.50 -6.22 9.13
N GLN A 754 -41.72 -6.31 9.68
CA GLN A 754 -42.22 -5.36 10.67
C GLN A 754 -41.47 -5.42 12.00
N GLU A 755 -40.76 -6.51 12.31
CA GLU A 755 -39.92 -6.61 13.51
C GLU A 755 -38.73 -5.62 13.49
N PHE A 756 -38.39 -5.07 12.31
CA PHE A 756 -37.40 -4.00 12.20
C PHE A 756 -37.98 -2.59 12.44
N LEU A 757 -39.27 -2.47 12.74
CA LEU A 757 -39.94 -1.20 12.99
C LEU A 757 -40.48 -1.14 14.42
N VAL A 758 -40.42 0.05 15.01
CA VAL A 758 -41.08 0.40 16.28
C VAL A 758 -41.82 1.71 16.13
N THR A 759 -42.93 1.86 16.85
CA THR A 759 -43.68 3.11 16.87
C THR A 759 -42.99 4.11 17.81
N SER A 760 -42.61 5.26 17.28
CA SER A 760 -42.03 6.37 18.05
C SER A 760 -43.05 7.01 19.00
N GLU A 761 -42.59 7.83 19.95
CA GLU A 761 -43.47 8.60 20.85
C GLU A 761 -44.43 9.54 20.10
N HIS A 762 -44.10 9.90 18.86
CA HIS A 762 -44.93 10.73 17.97
C HIS A 762 -45.85 9.92 17.05
N GLY A 763 -45.90 8.59 17.20
CA GLY A 763 -46.76 7.72 16.41
C GLY A 763 -46.21 7.37 15.02
N GLU A 764 -44.95 7.68 14.73
CA GLU A 764 -44.29 7.35 13.46
C GLU A 764 -43.60 5.98 13.55
N GLU A 765 -43.70 5.15 12.51
CA GLU A 765 -42.89 3.93 12.41
C GLU A 765 -41.43 4.29 12.08
N VAL A 766 -40.53 3.96 12.99
CA VAL A 766 -39.08 4.19 12.85
C VAL A 766 -38.32 2.87 12.95
N PRO A 767 -37.12 2.76 12.35
CA PRO A 767 -36.35 1.53 12.43
C PRO A 767 -35.87 1.27 13.87
N ILE A 768 -35.80 0.00 14.27
CA ILE A 768 -35.19 -0.39 15.56
C ILE A 768 -33.74 0.13 15.64
N SER A 769 -33.25 0.40 16.85
CA SER A 769 -31.85 0.78 17.04
C SER A 769 -30.90 -0.36 16.64
N TYR A 770 -29.65 -0.02 16.31
CA TYR A 770 -28.62 -1.04 16.04
C TYR A 770 -28.41 -1.98 17.24
N SER A 771 -28.52 -1.47 18.47
CA SER A 771 -28.43 -2.30 19.67
C SER A 771 -29.58 -3.30 19.79
N ALA A 772 -30.81 -2.89 19.46
CA ALA A 772 -31.96 -3.80 19.45
C ALA A 772 -31.83 -4.86 18.35
N ALA A 773 -31.32 -4.49 17.17
CA ALA A 773 -31.03 -5.45 16.10
C ALA A 773 -29.94 -6.45 16.53
N ARG A 774 -28.87 -5.98 17.17
CA ARG A 774 -27.82 -6.84 17.74
C ARG A 774 -28.38 -7.82 18.76
N GLU A 775 -29.15 -7.33 19.73
CA GLU A 775 -29.80 -8.17 20.74
C GLU A 775 -30.72 -9.21 20.10
N TYR A 776 -31.44 -8.86 19.03
CA TYR A 776 -32.28 -9.79 18.30
C TYR A 776 -31.48 -10.98 17.73
N PHE A 777 -30.42 -10.70 16.96
CA PHE A 777 -29.63 -11.75 16.32
C PHE A 777 -28.75 -12.55 17.29
N GLN A 778 -28.42 -11.99 18.46
CA GLN A 778 -27.64 -12.69 19.49
C GLN A 778 -28.47 -13.62 20.39
N LYS A 779 -29.80 -13.58 20.33
CA LYS A 779 -30.68 -14.45 21.15
C LYS A 779 -30.47 -15.93 20.87
N ASP A 780 -30.19 -16.28 19.62
CA ASP A 780 -29.97 -17.64 19.18
C ASP A 780 -28.71 -17.69 18.28
N PRO A 781 -27.66 -18.43 18.68
CA PRO A 781 -26.47 -18.61 17.88
C PRO A 781 -26.76 -19.04 16.43
N ALA A 782 -27.85 -19.78 16.18
CA ALA A 782 -28.25 -20.22 14.85
C ALA A 782 -28.67 -19.07 13.91
N LEU A 783 -28.98 -17.88 14.45
CA LEU A 783 -29.40 -16.69 13.70
C LEU A 783 -28.24 -15.72 13.43
N THR A 784 -27.08 -15.91 14.06
CA THR A 784 -25.95 -14.96 14.00
C THR A 784 -25.47 -14.71 12.57
N TRP A 785 -25.50 -15.73 11.70
CA TRP A 785 -25.09 -15.57 10.30
C TRP A 785 -26.05 -14.66 9.51
N ALA A 786 -27.33 -14.66 9.85
CA ALA A 786 -28.33 -13.84 9.18
C ALA A 786 -28.12 -12.35 9.50
N ALA A 787 -27.46 -12.01 10.62
CA ALA A 787 -27.17 -10.63 11.01
C ALA A 787 -26.33 -9.88 9.95
N TYR A 788 -25.37 -10.57 9.31
CA TYR A 788 -24.53 -10.01 8.23
C TYR A 788 -25.36 -9.58 7.01
N ILE A 789 -26.48 -10.26 6.76
CA ILE A 789 -27.32 -10.03 5.56
C ILE A 789 -28.51 -9.14 5.93
N ALA A 790 -29.32 -9.56 6.89
CA ALA A 790 -30.53 -8.87 7.32
C ALA A 790 -30.22 -7.54 8.02
N GLY A 791 -29.06 -7.41 8.67
CA GLY A 791 -28.60 -6.14 9.25
C GLY A 791 -28.41 -5.02 8.22
N ALA A 792 -28.14 -5.37 6.95
CA ALA A 792 -28.05 -4.40 5.87
C ALA A 792 -29.36 -3.61 5.68
N ILE A 793 -30.52 -4.26 5.89
CA ILE A 793 -31.83 -3.61 5.83
C ILE A 793 -31.92 -2.52 6.90
N VAL A 794 -31.57 -2.85 8.14
CA VAL A 794 -31.60 -1.90 9.28
C VAL A 794 -30.65 -0.72 9.03
N VAL A 795 -29.44 -0.98 8.52
CA VAL A 795 -28.48 0.07 8.17
C VAL A 795 -29.00 0.97 7.05
N LEU A 796 -29.56 0.41 5.97
CA LEU A 796 -30.14 1.20 4.87
C LEU A 796 -31.36 2.02 5.32
N MET A 797 -32.16 1.51 6.26
CA MET A 797 -33.28 2.27 6.83
C MET A 797 -32.79 3.50 7.60
N HIS A 798 -31.76 3.35 8.44
CA HIS A 798 -31.20 4.46 9.23
C HIS A 798 -30.40 5.46 8.39
N GLU A 799 -29.50 4.95 7.54
CA GLU A 799 -28.47 5.77 6.88
C GLU A 799 -28.92 6.28 5.50
N LYS A 800 -29.90 5.60 4.88
CA LYS A 800 -30.41 5.92 3.54
C LYS A 800 -31.90 6.17 3.48
N GLY A 801 -32.61 6.07 4.61
CA GLY A 801 -34.04 6.31 4.67
C GLY A 801 -34.86 5.28 3.87
N MET A 802 -34.33 4.06 3.70
CA MET A 802 -35.04 2.98 3.03
C MET A 802 -36.39 2.72 3.72
N LYS A 803 -37.47 2.62 2.95
CA LYS A 803 -38.82 2.35 3.46
C LYS A 803 -39.32 1.01 2.96
N LEU A 804 -39.87 0.21 3.87
CA LEU A 804 -40.56 -1.03 3.54
C LEU A 804 -41.93 -0.70 2.94
N ARG A 805 -42.19 -1.09 1.69
CA ARG A 805 -43.42 -0.76 0.94
C ARG A 805 -44.53 -1.83 1.08
N GLY A 806 -44.41 -2.71 2.06
CA GLY A 806 -45.30 -3.87 2.24
C GLY A 806 -44.97 -5.07 1.35
N GLU A 807 -43.87 -5.02 0.59
CA GLU A 807 -43.29 -6.14 -0.14
C GLU A 807 -42.44 -6.99 0.80
N GLY A 808 -42.38 -8.29 0.52
CA GLY A 808 -41.45 -9.22 1.16
C GLY A 808 -40.15 -9.29 0.38
N ILE A 809 -39.10 -9.82 1.00
CA ILE A 809 -37.77 -9.94 0.41
C ILE A 809 -37.39 -11.42 0.44
N ALA A 810 -37.11 -12.00 -0.73
CA ALA A 810 -36.56 -13.35 -0.86
C ALA A 810 -35.13 -13.25 -1.37
N MET A 811 -34.19 -13.91 -0.68
CA MET A 811 -32.76 -13.89 -1.01
C MET A 811 -32.18 -15.31 -1.03
N LEU A 812 -31.40 -15.61 -2.05
CA LEU A 812 -30.52 -16.78 -2.09
C LEU A 812 -29.08 -16.30 -2.02
N VAL A 813 -28.31 -16.84 -1.08
CA VAL A 813 -26.89 -16.57 -0.91
C VAL A 813 -26.11 -17.83 -1.26
N SER A 814 -25.07 -17.68 -2.08
CA SER A 814 -24.11 -18.74 -2.38
C SER A 814 -22.71 -18.15 -2.34
N SER A 815 -21.76 -18.82 -1.69
CA SER A 815 -20.39 -18.32 -1.60
C SER A 815 -19.39 -19.41 -1.91
N GLU A 816 -18.50 -19.12 -2.86
CA GLU A 816 -17.25 -19.89 -3.06
C GLU A 816 -16.15 -19.41 -2.11
N VAL A 817 -16.29 -18.22 -1.48
CA VAL A 817 -15.37 -17.74 -0.44
C VAL A 817 -15.51 -18.60 0.81
N PRO A 818 -14.46 -19.34 1.22
CA PRO A 818 -14.56 -20.28 2.32
C PRO A 818 -14.63 -19.58 3.69
N GLU A 819 -15.56 -20.03 4.53
CA GLU A 819 -15.77 -19.47 5.86
C GLU A 819 -14.62 -19.79 6.82
N GLY A 820 -14.26 -18.82 7.66
CA GLY A 820 -13.32 -19.02 8.77
C GLY A 820 -11.84 -19.18 8.38
N LYS A 821 -11.48 -18.94 7.12
CA LYS A 821 -10.09 -19.04 6.62
C LYS A 821 -9.31 -17.72 6.59
N GLY A 822 -9.88 -16.64 7.11
CA GLY A 822 -9.22 -15.33 7.14
C GLY A 822 -9.14 -14.61 5.79
N VAL A 823 -10.05 -14.93 4.87
CA VAL A 823 -10.13 -14.33 3.51
C VAL A 823 -11.39 -13.46 3.29
N SER A 824 -11.98 -12.95 4.38
CA SER A 824 -13.15 -12.05 4.39
C SER A 824 -14.44 -12.60 3.80
N SER A 825 -14.80 -13.82 4.17
CA SER A 825 -16.11 -14.39 3.82
C SER A 825 -17.28 -13.54 4.35
N SER A 826 -17.16 -12.93 5.54
CA SER A 826 -18.19 -12.04 6.09
C SER A 826 -18.40 -10.82 5.20
N ALA A 827 -17.34 -10.05 4.96
CA ALA A 827 -17.41 -8.85 4.13
C ALA A 827 -17.90 -9.14 2.70
N ALA A 828 -17.49 -10.26 2.09
CA ALA A 828 -17.97 -10.65 0.77
C ALA A 828 -19.50 -10.84 0.75
N VAL A 829 -20.04 -11.56 1.74
CA VAL A 829 -21.49 -11.77 1.85
C VAL A 829 -22.23 -10.47 2.19
N GLU A 830 -21.70 -9.66 3.11
CA GLU A 830 -22.28 -8.36 3.48
C GLU A 830 -22.34 -7.40 2.29
N VAL A 831 -21.25 -7.27 1.55
CA VAL A 831 -21.15 -6.36 0.39
C VAL A 831 -22.07 -6.82 -0.73
N ALA A 832 -22.11 -8.12 -1.03
CA ALA A 832 -23.04 -8.67 -2.03
C ALA A 832 -24.51 -8.44 -1.61
N ALA A 833 -24.87 -8.74 -0.36
CA ALA A 833 -26.22 -8.57 0.17
C ALA A 833 -26.67 -7.10 0.22
N MET A 834 -25.84 -6.21 0.77
CA MET A 834 -26.10 -4.78 0.83
C MET A 834 -26.31 -4.20 -0.57
N ASN A 835 -25.47 -4.58 -1.53
CA ASN A 835 -25.60 -4.13 -2.92
C ASN A 835 -26.89 -4.67 -3.56
N ALA A 836 -27.29 -5.92 -3.29
CA ALA A 836 -28.53 -6.50 -3.79
C ALA A 836 -29.77 -5.76 -3.24
N ILE A 837 -29.80 -5.53 -1.92
CA ILE A 837 -30.92 -4.85 -1.25
C ILE A 837 -31.01 -3.40 -1.73
N ALA A 838 -29.88 -2.69 -1.78
CA ALA A 838 -29.83 -1.31 -2.27
C ALA A 838 -30.32 -1.22 -3.72
N SER A 839 -29.82 -2.10 -4.61
CA SER A 839 -30.21 -2.15 -6.02
C SER A 839 -31.69 -2.46 -6.20
N ALA A 840 -32.24 -3.40 -5.44
CA ALA A 840 -33.66 -3.77 -5.51
C ALA A 840 -34.60 -2.64 -5.03
N HIS A 841 -34.10 -1.74 -4.18
CA HIS A 841 -34.83 -0.58 -3.69
C HIS A 841 -34.45 0.74 -4.39
N ASP A 842 -33.74 0.67 -5.54
CA ASP A 842 -33.28 1.82 -6.32
C ASP A 842 -32.40 2.81 -5.51
N ILE A 843 -31.64 2.31 -4.53
CA ILE A 843 -30.69 3.09 -3.74
C ILE A 843 -29.31 2.98 -4.38
N HIS A 844 -28.80 4.10 -4.89
CA HIS A 844 -27.46 4.17 -5.45
C HIS A 844 -26.41 4.34 -4.33
N LEU A 845 -25.44 3.42 -4.28
CA LEU A 845 -24.32 3.47 -3.34
C LEU A 845 -23.00 3.48 -4.13
N ALA A 846 -22.15 4.48 -3.87
CA ALA A 846 -20.78 4.46 -4.37
C ALA A 846 -19.97 3.36 -3.66
N GLY A 847 -18.95 2.78 -4.30
CA GLY A 847 -18.23 1.61 -3.75
C GLY A 847 -17.64 1.82 -2.35
N ARG A 848 -17.07 3.01 -2.07
CA ARG A 848 -16.59 3.36 -0.72
C ARG A 848 -17.72 3.44 0.30
N GLU A 849 -18.85 4.01 -0.10
CA GLU A 849 -20.02 4.12 0.78
C GLU A 849 -20.63 2.76 1.07
N LEU A 850 -20.77 1.90 0.05
CA LEU A 850 -21.19 0.51 0.19
C LEU A 850 -20.35 -0.21 1.25
N ALA A 851 -19.02 -0.10 1.17
CA ALA A 851 -18.11 -0.71 2.14
C ALA A 851 -18.28 -0.18 3.57
N ILE A 852 -18.43 1.14 3.74
CA ILE A 852 -18.63 1.77 5.05
C ILE A 852 -19.95 1.34 5.69
N LEU A 853 -21.03 1.22 4.91
CA LEU A 853 -22.32 0.75 5.41
C LEU A 853 -22.25 -0.73 5.82
N CYS A 854 -21.55 -1.58 5.06
CA CYS A 854 -21.29 -2.97 5.47
C CYS A 854 -20.47 -3.03 6.77
N GLN A 855 -19.44 -2.21 6.90
CA GLN A 855 -18.66 -2.13 8.15
C GLN A 855 -19.53 -1.72 9.35
N LYS A 856 -20.54 -0.86 9.15
CA LYS A 856 -21.52 -0.52 10.19
C LYS A 856 -22.38 -1.74 10.58
N VAL A 857 -22.79 -2.58 9.63
CA VAL A 857 -23.49 -3.84 9.93
C VAL A 857 -22.63 -4.72 10.83
N GLU A 858 -21.37 -4.96 10.44
CA GLU A 858 -20.46 -5.85 11.16
C GLU A 858 -20.14 -5.33 12.57
N ASN A 859 -19.89 -4.03 12.73
CA ASN A 859 -19.56 -3.42 14.02
C ASN A 859 -20.77 -3.26 14.95
N LEU A 860 -21.90 -2.75 14.44
CA LEU A 860 -23.01 -2.28 15.28
C LEU A 860 -24.12 -3.32 15.47
N ILE A 861 -24.31 -4.23 14.50
CA ILE A 861 -25.36 -5.25 14.53
C ILE A 861 -24.77 -6.62 14.83
N VAL A 862 -23.78 -7.07 14.06
CA VAL A 862 -23.11 -8.36 14.33
C VAL A 862 -22.30 -8.26 15.64
N GLY A 863 -21.62 -7.14 15.84
CA GLY A 863 -20.83 -6.85 17.03
C GLY A 863 -19.36 -7.28 16.92
N ALA A 864 -18.86 -7.53 15.71
CA ALA A 864 -17.45 -7.83 15.46
C ALA A 864 -16.66 -6.53 15.29
N PRO A 865 -15.62 -6.27 16.10
CA PRO A 865 -14.92 -4.98 16.15
C PRO A 865 -13.89 -4.83 15.00
N CYS A 866 -14.32 -5.00 13.75
CA CYS A 866 -13.45 -4.96 12.57
C CYS A 866 -13.10 -3.52 12.14
N GLY A 867 -11.99 -3.37 11.41
CA GLY A 867 -11.76 -2.16 10.60
C GLY A 867 -12.48 -2.25 9.26
N VAL A 868 -12.17 -1.35 8.32
CA VAL A 868 -12.93 -1.18 7.06
C VAL A 868 -12.30 -1.90 5.87
N MET A 869 -11.12 -2.48 6.08
CA MET A 869 -10.24 -2.99 5.04
C MET A 869 -10.90 -4.08 4.19
N ASP A 870 -11.61 -5.00 4.83
CA ASP A 870 -12.22 -6.17 4.20
C ASP A 870 -13.35 -5.76 3.25
N GLN A 871 -14.26 -4.89 3.72
CA GLN A 871 -15.38 -4.40 2.93
C GLN A 871 -14.89 -3.50 1.79
N MET A 872 -13.84 -2.69 2.02
CA MET A 872 -13.24 -1.87 0.97
C MET A 872 -12.61 -2.72 -0.13
N ALA A 873 -11.86 -3.76 0.22
CA ALA A 873 -11.27 -4.68 -0.76
C ALA A 873 -12.34 -5.44 -1.56
N SER A 874 -13.39 -5.92 -0.89
CA SER A 874 -14.51 -6.62 -1.53
C SER A 874 -15.32 -5.70 -2.46
N SER A 875 -15.47 -4.42 -2.10
CA SER A 875 -16.22 -3.44 -2.89
C SER A 875 -15.42 -2.84 -4.05
N LEU A 876 -14.19 -2.40 -3.80
CA LEU A 876 -13.39 -1.56 -4.69
C LEU A 876 -12.16 -2.26 -5.30
N GLY A 877 -11.91 -3.52 -4.96
CA GLY A 877 -10.77 -4.26 -5.49
C GLY A 877 -10.82 -4.37 -7.03
N GLU A 878 -9.64 -4.42 -7.65
CA GLU A 878 -9.50 -4.59 -9.10
C GLU A 878 -8.61 -5.81 -9.39
N ALA A 879 -8.98 -6.58 -10.42
CA ALA A 879 -8.19 -7.74 -10.83
C ALA A 879 -6.80 -7.30 -11.33
N GLY A 880 -5.74 -7.93 -10.81
CA GLY A 880 -4.34 -7.61 -11.12
C GLY A 880 -3.73 -6.46 -10.32
N TRP A 881 -4.48 -5.87 -9.39
CA TRP A 881 -4.02 -4.72 -8.59
C TRP A 881 -4.16 -4.98 -7.09
N LEU A 882 -3.30 -4.34 -6.30
CA LEU A 882 -3.45 -4.21 -4.86
C LEU A 882 -4.20 -2.91 -4.58
N LEU A 883 -5.33 -3.00 -3.88
CA LEU A 883 -6.03 -1.84 -3.33
C LEU A 883 -5.17 -1.22 -2.23
N ALA A 884 -4.74 0.03 -2.46
CA ALA A 884 -4.08 0.84 -1.44
C ALA A 884 -5.12 1.67 -0.69
N LEU A 885 -5.21 1.47 0.64
CA LEU A 885 -6.22 2.11 1.48
C LEU A 885 -5.55 2.71 2.71
N ARG A 886 -5.75 4.01 2.93
CA ARG A 886 -5.42 4.69 4.19
C ARG A 886 -6.63 4.62 5.11
N CYS A 887 -6.58 3.73 6.10
CA CYS A 887 -7.78 3.25 6.79
C CYS A 887 -8.48 4.26 7.71
N GLN A 888 -7.87 5.41 8.01
CA GLN A 888 -8.51 6.48 8.77
C GLN A 888 -8.18 7.83 8.11
N PRO A 889 -9.06 8.36 7.23
CA PRO A 889 -10.52 8.14 7.20
C PRO A 889 -11.02 7.20 6.08
N ALA A 890 -10.41 6.05 5.84
CA ALA A 890 -10.77 5.11 4.75
C ALA A 890 -10.64 5.75 3.34
N GLU A 891 -9.51 6.41 3.10
CA GLU A 891 -9.18 7.07 1.84
C GLU A 891 -8.54 6.08 0.87
N VAL A 892 -9.10 5.97 -0.33
CA VAL A 892 -8.55 5.13 -1.39
C VAL A 892 -7.37 5.88 -2.01
N GLU A 893 -6.20 5.27 -1.96
CA GLU A 893 -5.00 5.78 -2.62
C GLU A 893 -4.84 5.14 -4.00
N ASN A 894 -3.86 5.58 -4.79
CA ASN A 894 -3.60 4.99 -6.10
C ASN A 894 -3.32 3.48 -5.95
N PRO A 895 -4.06 2.61 -6.67
CA PRO A 895 -3.85 1.17 -6.60
C PRO A 895 -2.47 0.81 -7.13
N VAL A 896 -1.90 -0.30 -6.64
CA VAL A 896 -0.55 -0.73 -6.98
C VAL A 896 -0.63 -1.96 -7.88
N HIS A 897 -0.13 -1.84 -9.12
CA HIS A 897 -0.14 -2.94 -10.08
C HIS A 897 0.71 -4.12 -9.58
N ILE A 898 0.21 -5.35 -9.72
CA ILE A 898 0.98 -6.56 -9.44
C ILE A 898 1.83 -6.88 -10.68
N PRO A 899 3.17 -6.80 -10.62
CA PRO A 899 4.01 -7.07 -11.80
C PRO A 899 3.85 -8.50 -12.31
N ASN A 900 3.84 -8.68 -13.64
CA ASN A 900 3.57 -9.98 -14.28
C ASN A 900 4.57 -11.10 -13.93
N HIS A 901 5.75 -10.75 -13.43
CA HIS A 901 6.77 -11.71 -12.98
C HIS A 901 6.54 -12.22 -11.54
N LEU A 902 5.59 -11.64 -10.82
CA LEU A 902 5.29 -11.89 -9.42
C LEU A 902 3.90 -12.51 -9.28
N LYS A 903 3.73 -13.45 -8.35
CA LYS A 903 2.41 -13.99 -7.97
C LYS A 903 2.29 -14.08 -6.45
N PHE A 904 1.11 -13.69 -5.95
CA PHE A 904 0.71 -13.93 -4.58
C PHE A 904 -0.23 -15.14 -4.52
N TRP A 905 -0.06 -15.96 -3.50
CA TRP A 905 -0.87 -17.15 -3.24
C TRP A 905 -1.44 -17.07 -1.83
N GLY A 906 -2.63 -17.58 -1.61
CA GLY A 906 -3.12 -17.88 -0.27
C GLY A 906 -2.99 -19.38 0.01
N ILE A 907 -2.42 -19.77 1.15
CA ILE A 907 -2.37 -21.16 1.58
C ILE A 907 -3.10 -21.29 2.91
N ASP A 908 -4.20 -22.04 2.94
CA ASP A 908 -4.98 -22.31 4.15
C ASP A 908 -4.21 -23.23 5.12
N SER A 909 -4.07 -22.81 6.37
CA SER A 909 -3.44 -23.63 7.42
C SER A 909 -4.35 -24.75 7.94
N GLY A 910 -5.66 -24.68 7.69
CA GLY A 910 -6.66 -25.58 8.26
C GLY A 910 -7.08 -25.24 9.69
N ILE A 911 -6.41 -24.26 10.31
CA ILE A 911 -6.77 -23.75 11.64
C ILE A 911 -7.82 -22.66 11.46
N ARG A 912 -9.03 -22.89 11.97
CA ARG A 912 -10.08 -21.86 11.98
C ARG A 912 -9.78 -20.82 13.06
N HIS A 913 -10.08 -19.56 12.77
CA HIS A 913 -10.10 -18.52 13.81
C HIS A 913 -11.02 -18.95 14.96
N SER A 914 -10.62 -18.69 16.20
CA SER A 914 -11.53 -18.87 17.34
C SER A 914 -12.78 -17.98 17.12
N VAL A 915 -13.95 -18.62 17.11
CA VAL A 915 -15.25 -17.99 16.87
C VAL A 915 -15.56 -17.10 18.07
N GLY A 916 -15.08 -15.86 18.03
CA GLY A 916 -15.28 -14.89 19.12
C GLY A 916 -14.46 -13.61 19.01
N GLY A 917 -13.39 -13.58 18.20
CA GLY A 917 -12.59 -12.36 18.02
C GLY A 917 -11.98 -11.81 19.31
N SER A 918 -11.91 -12.61 20.39
CA SER A 918 -11.43 -12.18 21.70
C SER A 918 -9.97 -11.76 21.68
N ASP A 919 -9.13 -12.47 20.92
CA ASP A 919 -7.70 -12.19 20.83
C ASP A 919 -7.44 -10.95 19.97
N TYR A 920 -8.08 -10.86 18.79
CA TYR A 920 -8.05 -9.66 17.95
C TYR A 920 -8.60 -8.43 18.70
N GLY A 921 -9.73 -8.57 19.38
CA GLY A 921 -10.36 -7.53 20.19
C GLY A 921 -9.44 -7.05 21.32
N ALA A 922 -8.78 -7.98 22.02
CA ALA A 922 -7.81 -7.64 23.08
C ALA A 922 -6.59 -6.89 22.54
N VAL A 923 -6.07 -7.27 21.36
CA VAL A 923 -4.96 -6.56 20.70
C VAL A 923 -5.38 -5.16 20.25
N ARG A 924 -6.58 -5.01 19.68
CA ARG A 924 -7.16 -3.71 19.34
C ARG A 924 -7.30 -2.81 20.58
N VAL A 925 -7.89 -3.33 21.66
CA VAL A 925 -7.99 -2.63 22.95
C VAL A 925 -6.61 -2.20 23.44
N GLY A 926 -5.63 -3.10 23.43
CA GLY A 926 -4.24 -2.81 23.81
C GLY A 926 -3.61 -1.66 23.02
N ALA A 927 -3.83 -1.62 21.70
CA ALA A 927 -3.34 -0.54 20.84
C ALA A 927 -3.99 0.81 21.18
N PHE A 928 -5.31 0.83 21.40
CA PHE A 928 -6.03 2.05 21.75
C PHE A 928 -5.74 2.53 23.19
N MET A 929 -5.50 1.61 24.13
CA MET A 929 -4.97 1.96 25.45
C MET A 929 -3.64 2.70 25.32
N GLY A 930 -2.72 2.18 24.50
CA GLY A 930 -1.45 2.86 24.25
C GLY A 930 -1.60 4.21 23.56
N LEU A 931 -2.48 4.33 22.56
CA LEU A 931 -2.80 5.62 21.95
C LEU A 931 -3.30 6.65 22.97
N LYS A 932 -4.19 6.25 23.88
CA LYS A 932 -4.69 7.11 24.96
C LYS A 932 -3.58 7.54 25.92
N ILE A 933 -2.68 6.63 26.29
CA ILE A 933 -1.50 6.94 27.13
C ILE A 933 -0.60 7.97 26.43
N LEU A 934 -0.33 7.78 25.13
CA LEU A 934 0.48 8.71 24.35
C LEU A 934 -0.19 10.08 24.18
N LYS A 935 -1.50 10.14 23.91
CA LYS A 935 -2.27 11.40 23.86
C LYS A 935 -2.13 12.19 25.17
N ASN A 936 -2.33 11.54 26.31
CA ASN A 936 -2.13 12.17 27.62
C ASN A 936 -0.67 12.66 27.83
N TYR A 937 0.32 11.92 27.33
CA TYR A 937 1.72 12.34 27.41
C TYR A 937 2.00 13.60 26.58
N PHE A 938 1.47 13.68 25.35
CA PHE A 938 1.62 14.85 24.48
C PHE A 938 0.92 16.09 25.06
N GLU A 939 -0.30 15.93 25.58
CA GLU A 939 -1.04 17.01 26.27
C GLU A 939 -0.23 17.58 27.44
N ARG A 940 0.35 16.73 28.28
CA ARG A 940 1.17 17.16 29.45
C ARG A 940 2.49 17.82 29.07
N THR A 941 3.01 17.52 27.88
CA THR A 941 4.29 18.06 27.40
C THR A 941 4.12 19.24 26.44
N SER A 942 2.89 19.68 26.18
CA SER A 942 2.57 20.71 25.18
C SER A 942 3.14 20.42 23.79
N ALA A 943 3.34 19.14 23.48
CA ALA A 943 3.80 18.66 22.18
C ALA A 943 2.59 18.37 21.27
N PRO A 944 2.77 18.35 19.93
CA PRO A 944 1.68 18.08 18.99
C PRO A 944 0.95 16.76 19.31
N SER A 945 -0.39 16.79 19.28
CA SER A 945 -1.23 15.61 19.49
C SER A 945 -0.98 14.56 18.39
N VAL A 946 -1.20 13.28 18.74
CA VAL A 946 -1.19 12.17 17.79
C VAL A 946 -2.61 11.63 17.67
N GLU A 947 -3.19 11.72 16.47
CA GLU A 947 -4.52 11.17 16.21
C GLU A 947 -4.50 9.67 15.93
N TYR A 948 -3.51 9.21 15.16
CA TYR A 948 -3.40 7.81 14.75
C TYR A 948 -1.99 7.26 15.02
N LEU A 949 -1.89 6.03 15.51
CA LEU A 949 -0.59 5.40 15.78
C LEU A 949 0.29 5.33 14.52
N ALA A 950 -0.31 5.05 13.36
CA ALA A 950 0.40 4.98 12.08
C ALA A 950 1.05 6.31 11.65
N THR A 951 0.66 7.45 12.22
CA THR A 951 1.27 8.76 11.92
C THR A 951 2.57 8.99 12.68
N ILE A 952 2.83 8.20 13.73
CA ILE A 952 4.07 8.26 14.51
C ILE A 952 5.20 7.67 13.65
N PRO A 953 6.33 8.37 13.48
CA PRO A 953 7.52 7.76 12.88
C PRO A 953 8.08 6.61 13.75
N PRO A 954 8.55 5.49 13.15
CA PRO A 954 9.14 4.37 13.89
C PRO A 954 10.22 4.76 14.91
N SER A 955 11.07 5.72 14.54
CA SER A 955 12.13 6.26 15.39
C SER A 955 11.59 7.07 16.56
N ALA A 956 10.66 7.99 16.31
CA ALA A 956 10.00 8.74 17.37
C ALA A 956 9.36 7.79 18.40
N PHE A 957 8.68 6.73 17.92
CA PHE A 957 8.13 5.70 18.79
C PHE A 957 9.23 5.01 19.61
N ARG A 958 10.21 4.40 18.95
CA ARG A 958 11.28 3.61 19.59
C ARG A 958 12.10 4.40 20.61
N HIS A 959 12.50 5.64 20.28
CA HIS A 959 13.41 6.40 21.13
C HIS A 959 12.71 7.12 22.27
N ARG A 960 11.51 7.64 22.04
CA ARG A 960 10.85 8.56 23.00
C ARG A 960 9.60 7.97 23.64
N LEU A 961 8.78 7.25 22.87
CA LEU A 961 7.41 6.93 23.28
C LEU A 961 7.26 5.49 23.80
N GLU A 962 7.99 4.53 23.23
CA GLU A 962 7.90 3.11 23.57
C GLU A 962 8.13 2.87 25.07
N ARG A 963 9.10 3.59 25.65
CA ARG A 963 9.42 3.52 27.09
C ARG A 963 8.38 4.16 28.00
N LYS A 964 7.44 4.91 27.45
CA LYS A 964 6.30 5.48 28.19
C LYS A 964 5.15 4.49 28.31
N LEU A 965 5.19 3.40 27.53
CA LEU A 965 4.14 2.40 27.50
C LEU A 965 4.49 1.21 28.41
N PRO A 966 3.55 0.77 29.27
CA PRO A 966 3.72 -0.47 30.02
C PRO A 966 3.66 -1.68 29.07
N GLU A 967 4.29 -2.80 29.45
CA GLU A 967 4.19 -4.05 28.67
C GLU A 967 2.75 -4.53 28.63
N THR A 968 2.17 -4.63 29.83
CA THR A 968 0.80 -5.02 30.07
C THR A 968 0.17 -4.06 31.07
N LEU A 969 -1.16 -3.99 31.07
CA LEU A 969 -1.94 -3.21 32.03
C LEU A 969 -3.29 -3.89 32.24
N THR A 970 -3.79 -3.94 33.48
CA THR A 970 -5.16 -4.41 33.70
C THR A 970 -6.17 -3.37 33.22
N GLY A 971 -7.34 -3.82 32.74
CA GLY A 971 -8.40 -2.91 32.34
C GLY A 971 -8.82 -1.98 33.47
N LYS A 972 -8.89 -2.48 34.70
CA LYS A 972 -9.18 -1.67 35.89
C LYS A 972 -8.14 -0.56 36.12
N GLU A 973 -6.85 -0.87 36.14
CA GLU A 973 -5.80 0.13 36.35
C GLU A 973 -5.82 1.22 35.27
N PHE A 974 -6.09 0.84 34.03
CA PHE A 974 -6.21 1.79 32.93
C PHE A 974 -7.43 2.70 33.12
N LEU A 975 -8.60 2.13 33.37
CA LEU A 975 -9.84 2.89 33.56
C LEU A 975 -9.74 3.86 34.74
N ASP A 976 -9.15 3.42 35.85
CA ASP A 976 -8.94 4.24 37.04
C ASP A 976 -7.97 5.42 36.78
N THR A 977 -7.02 5.26 35.85
CA THR A 977 -5.96 6.26 35.58
C THR A 977 -6.26 7.18 34.40
N TYR A 978 -6.80 6.64 33.31
CA TYR A 978 -6.93 7.33 32.01
C TYR A 978 -8.39 7.48 31.55
N GLY A 979 -9.35 6.88 32.25
CA GLY A 979 -10.73 6.72 31.78
C GLY A 979 -10.82 5.67 30.67
N ASP A 980 -11.87 5.75 29.85
CA ASP A 980 -12.04 4.85 28.71
C ASP A 980 -11.10 5.20 27.55
N HIS A 981 -10.87 4.25 26.65
CA HIS A 981 -10.13 4.50 25.40
C HIS A 981 -11.06 5.14 24.35
N ILE A 982 -10.48 5.54 23.21
CA ILE A 982 -11.19 6.33 22.18
C ILE A 982 -11.87 5.48 21.08
N ASP A 983 -11.76 4.16 21.15
CA ASP A 983 -12.33 3.28 20.13
C ASP A 983 -13.81 3.00 20.44
N THR A 984 -14.69 3.32 19.49
CA THR A 984 -16.14 3.26 19.72
C THR A 984 -16.73 1.87 19.55
N VAL A 985 -15.96 0.90 19.07
CA VAL A 985 -16.44 -0.47 18.76
C VAL A 985 -15.95 -1.53 19.74
N THR A 986 -14.97 -1.21 20.60
CA THR A 986 -14.47 -2.11 21.64
C THR A 986 -14.77 -1.57 23.04
N LYS A 987 -14.78 -2.45 24.04
CA LYS A 987 -14.94 -2.09 25.45
C LYS A 987 -13.82 -2.73 26.26
N ILE A 988 -13.32 -2.01 27.27
CA ILE A 988 -12.32 -2.53 28.20
C ILE A 988 -13.02 -3.42 29.23
N ASP A 989 -12.60 -4.69 29.33
CA ASP A 989 -12.94 -5.53 30.46
C ASP A 989 -12.01 -5.19 31.63
N LYS A 990 -12.60 -4.74 32.74
CA LYS A 990 -11.89 -4.34 33.95
C LYS A 990 -11.05 -5.49 34.55
N ASP A 991 -11.49 -6.73 34.37
CA ASP A 991 -10.89 -7.92 35.01
C ASP A 991 -9.84 -8.59 34.09
N GLN A 992 -9.74 -8.15 32.82
CA GLN A 992 -8.76 -8.62 31.86
C GLN A 992 -7.44 -7.84 31.95
N THR A 993 -6.32 -8.53 31.67
CA THR A 993 -5.01 -7.90 31.45
C THR A 993 -4.72 -7.81 29.96
N TYR A 994 -4.35 -6.63 29.48
CA TYR A 994 -4.05 -6.37 28.08
C TYR A 994 -2.56 -6.16 27.86
N ALA A 995 -2.01 -6.69 26.76
CA ALA A 995 -0.74 -6.22 26.23
C ALA A 995 -0.93 -4.81 25.66
N VAL A 996 -0.05 -3.87 25.98
CA VAL A 996 -0.18 -2.47 25.56
C VAL A 996 0.95 -2.08 24.62
N ARG A 997 2.21 -2.22 25.04
CA ARG A 997 3.36 -1.74 24.27
C ARG A 997 3.45 -2.33 22.86
N ILE A 998 3.36 -3.66 22.72
CA ILE A 998 3.52 -4.33 21.43
C ILE A 998 2.37 -3.99 20.47
N PRO A 999 1.07 -4.13 20.86
CA PRO A 999 -0.04 -3.70 20.01
C PRO A 999 0.00 -2.22 19.62
N THR A 1000 0.55 -1.35 20.47
CA THR A 1000 0.72 0.07 20.14
C THR A 1000 1.81 0.30 19.11
N GLY A 1001 2.92 -0.46 19.19
CA GLY A 1001 4.03 -0.35 18.25
C GLY A 1001 3.75 -0.98 16.90
N HIS A 1002 2.93 -2.04 16.84
CA HIS A 1002 2.66 -2.76 15.59
C HIS A 1002 2.19 -1.83 14.45
N PRO A 1003 1.16 -0.98 14.63
CA PRO A 1003 0.74 -0.03 13.59
C PRO A 1003 1.82 0.94 13.11
N VAL A 1004 2.67 1.41 14.02
CA VAL A 1004 3.76 2.34 13.72
C VAL A 1004 4.73 1.70 12.72
N TYR A 1005 5.17 0.48 13.03
CA TYR A 1005 6.13 -0.25 12.21
C TYR A 1005 5.48 -0.86 10.96
N GLU A 1006 4.24 -1.33 11.05
CA GLU A 1006 3.52 -1.94 9.93
C GLU A 1006 3.21 -0.91 8.84
N ASN A 1007 2.77 0.29 9.21
CA ASN A 1007 2.57 1.37 8.23
C ASN A 1007 3.87 1.67 7.48
N PHE A 1008 4.99 1.75 8.19
CA PHE A 1008 6.29 1.93 7.56
C PHE A 1008 6.66 0.77 6.61
N ARG A 1009 6.43 -0.49 7.01
CA ARG A 1009 6.66 -1.67 6.16
C ARG A 1009 5.78 -1.65 4.91
N VAL A 1010 4.52 -1.25 5.02
CA VAL A 1010 3.59 -1.13 3.89
C VAL A 1010 4.09 -0.10 2.88
N LEU A 1011 4.53 1.07 3.35
CA LEU A 1011 5.09 2.11 2.48
C LEU A 1011 6.36 1.64 1.77
N CYS A 1012 7.25 0.94 2.49
CA CYS A 1012 8.45 0.34 1.88
C CYS A 1012 8.10 -0.75 0.87
N PHE A 1013 7.11 -1.60 1.18
CA PHE A 1013 6.66 -2.65 0.28
C PHE A 1013 6.10 -2.06 -1.01
N ARG A 1014 5.27 -1.01 -0.90
CA ARG A 1014 4.74 -0.27 -2.06
C ARG A 1014 5.85 0.30 -2.92
N GLN A 1015 6.84 0.95 -2.31
CA GLN A 1015 7.99 1.49 -3.05
C GLN A 1015 8.82 0.39 -3.71
N ALA A 1016 9.05 -0.73 -3.04
CA ALA A 1016 9.78 -1.87 -3.59
C ALA A 1016 9.01 -2.55 -4.74
N LEU A 1017 7.68 -2.61 -4.66
CA LEU A 1017 6.84 -3.20 -5.70
C LEU A 1017 6.84 -2.33 -6.97
N ALA A 1018 6.85 -1.00 -6.80
CA ALA A 1018 6.94 -0.02 -7.88
C ALA A 1018 8.38 0.24 -8.38
N ALA A 1019 9.41 -0.35 -7.76
CA ALA A 1019 10.79 -0.09 -8.09
C ALA A 1019 11.14 -0.67 -9.47
N GLU A 1020 11.11 0.18 -10.49
CA GLU A 1020 11.53 -0.20 -11.84
C GLU A 1020 13.04 -0.42 -11.86
N GLY A 1021 13.45 -1.55 -12.44
CA GLY A 1021 14.86 -1.80 -12.69
C GLY A 1021 15.72 -2.17 -11.49
N THR A 1022 15.14 -2.82 -10.51
CA THR A 1022 15.95 -3.66 -9.62
C THR A 1022 16.11 -5.04 -10.26
N SER A 1023 17.18 -5.80 -10.00
CA SER A 1023 17.17 -7.19 -10.43
C SER A 1023 15.95 -7.88 -9.83
N LEU A 1024 15.24 -8.66 -10.64
CA LEU A 1024 14.03 -9.37 -10.23
C LEU A 1024 14.23 -10.06 -8.88
N GLN A 1025 15.32 -10.82 -8.77
CA GLN A 1025 15.70 -11.53 -7.56
C GLN A 1025 15.80 -10.64 -6.32
N HIS A 1026 16.36 -9.44 -6.46
CA HIS A 1026 16.57 -8.52 -5.35
C HIS A 1026 15.28 -7.82 -4.92
N GLN A 1027 14.46 -7.42 -5.89
CA GLN A 1027 13.13 -6.88 -5.62
C GLN A 1027 12.31 -7.91 -4.82
N MET A 1028 12.27 -9.15 -5.32
CA MET A 1028 11.53 -10.25 -4.70
C MET A 1028 12.06 -10.60 -3.30
N ASP A 1029 13.38 -10.59 -3.09
CA ASP A 1029 13.98 -10.83 -1.76
C ASP A 1029 13.52 -9.78 -0.73
N VAL A 1030 13.29 -8.54 -1.15
CA VAL A 1030 12.88 -7.45 -0.25
C VAL A 1030 11.41 -7.44 0.05
N LEU A 1031 10.58 -7.63 -0.97
CA LEU A 1031 9.16 -7.84 -0.77
C LEU A 1031 8.93 -9.02 0.17
N GLY A 1032 9.63 -10.14 -0.05
CA GLY A 1032 9.51 -11.33 0.78
C GLY A 1032 9.94 -11.09 2.23
N GLU A 1033 11.04 -10.39 2.44
CA GLU A 1033 11.52 -10.08 3.78
C GLU A 1033 10.58 -9.13 4.55
N LEU A 1034 10.00 -8.12 3.89
CA LEU A 1034 9.00 -7.25 4.50
C LEU A 1034 7.75 -8.03 4.94
N MET A 1035 7.33 -9.04 4.16
CA MET A 1035 6.24 -9.94 4.57
C MET A 1035 6.62 -10.75 5.81
N LEU A 1036 7.83 -11.33 5.85
CA LEU A 1036 8.31 -12.08 7.03
C LEU A 1036 8.37 -11.21 8.30
N GLN A 1037 8.75 -9.94 8.15
CA GLN A 1037 8.75 -8.98 9.26
C GLN A 1037 7.34 -8.60 9.72
N SER A 1038 6.41 -8.42 8.78
CA SER A 1038 5.00 -8.21 9.09
C SER A 1038 4.44 -9.40 9.88
N HIS A 1039 4.68 -10.63 9.40
CA HIS A 1039 4.29 -11.86 10.11
C HIS A 1039 4.87 -11.93 11.53
N SER A 1040 6.18 -11.68 11.68
CA SER A 1040 6.84 -11.70 13.00
C SER A 1040 6.24 -10.67 13.96
N SER A 1041 5.97 -9.46 13.46
CA SER A 1041 5.35 -8.39 14.24
C SER A 1041 3.91 -8.72 14.63
N TYR A 1042 3.18 -9.41 13.74
CA TYR A 1042 1.83 -9.86 13.95
C TYR A 1042 1.75 -10.97 15.01
N SER A 1043 2.61 -11.98 14.92
CA SER A 1043 2.71 -13.05 15.93
C SER A 1043 3.15 -12.51 17.29
N ALA A 1044 4.01 -11.48 17.33
CA ALA A 1044 4.38 -10.80 18.58
C ALA A 1044 3.20 -10.07 19.27
N CYS A 1045 2.15 -9.70 18.53
CA CYS A 1045 0.90 -9.20 19.12
C CYS A 1045 0.07 -10.32 19.78
N GLY A 1046 0.45 -11.59 19.62
CA GLY A 1046 -0.30 -12.74 20.14
C GLY A 1046 -1.32 -13.31 19.15
N LEU A 1047 -1.24 -12.95 17.87
CA LEU A 1047 -2.18 -13.39 16.83
C LEU A 1047 -1.61 -14.47 15.89
N GLY A 1048 -0.42 -14.99 16.18
CA GLY A 1048 0.20 -16.10 15.44
C GLY A 1048 -0.50 -17.43 15.73
N SER A 1049 -0.18 -18.47 14.94
CA SER A 1049 -0.67 -19.83 15.19
C SER A 1049 0.32 -20.86 14.68
N GLU A 1050 0.35 -22.05 15.28
CA GLU A 1050 1.30 -23.10 14.88
C GLU A 1050 1.22 -23.43 13.38
N GLY A 1051 0.01 -23.47 12.81
CA GLY A 1051 -0.20 -23.79 11.39
C GLY A 1051 0.28 -22.69 10.45
N THR A 1052 -0.07 -21.43 10.74
CA THR A 1052 0.37 -20.29 9.92
C THR A 1052 1.88 -20.09 10.03
N ASP A 1053 2.43 -20.19 11.23
CA ASP A 1053 3.86 -20.02 11.49
C ASP A 1053 4.65 -21.15 10.81
N ARG A 1054 4.10 -22.37 10.78
CA ARG A 1054 4.70 -23.50 10.07
C ARG A 1054 4.69 -23.31 8.54
N LEU A 1055 3.60 -22.84 7.96
CA LEU A 1055 3.55 -22.51 6.53
C LEU A 1055 4.59 -21.45 6.16
N VAL A 1056 4.72 -20.39 6.97
CA VAL A 1056 5.75 -19.37 6.76
C VAL A 1056 7.16 -19.97 6.87
N ALA A 1057 7.40 -20.85 7.87
CA ALA A 1057 8.67 -21.55 8.01
C ALA A 1057 8.98 -22.45 6.79
N LEU A 1058 8.00 -23.14 6.22
CA LEU A 1058 8.18 -23.94 5.01
C LEU A 1058 8.59 -23.09 3.79
N VAL A 1059 8.02 -21.88 3.64
CA VAL A 1059 8.43 -20.93 2.59
C VAL A 1059 9.90 -20.53 2.77
N ILE A 1060 10.32 -20.26 4.01
CA ILE A 1060 11.72 -19.94 4.33
C ILE A 1060 12.64 -21.12 4.01
N GLU A 1061 12.26 -22.33 4.42
CA GLU A 1061 13.02 -23.56 4.17
C GLU A 1061 13.18 -23.83 2.67
N GLU A 1062 12.10 -23.70 1.88
CA GLU A 1062 12.12 -23.86 0.43
C GLU A 1062 13.05 -22.84 -0.24
N LYS A 1063 13.00 -21.57 0.19
CA LYS A 1063 13.90 -20.50 -0.27
C LYS A 1063 15.37 -20.83 0.00
N PHE A 1064 15.71 -21.29 1.21
CA PHE A 1064 17.08 -21.64 1.56
C PHE A 1064 17.57 -22.93 0.91
N ALA A 1065 16.68 -23.92 0.73
CA ALA A 1065 17.00 -25.16 0.03
C ALA A 1065 17.41 -24.89 -1.43
N ALA A 1066 16.69 -23.99 -2.13
CA ALA A 1066 17.06 -23.55 -3.47
C ALA A 1066 18.47 -22.94 -3.50
N LYS A 1067 18.76 -21.99 -2.58
CA LYS A 1067 20.09 -21.36 -2.48
C LYS A 1067 21.19 -22.38 -2.17
N ALA A 1068 20.94 -23.33 -1.27
CA ALA A 1068 21.89 -24.37 -0.91
C ALA A 1068 22.19 -25.33 -2.08
N ALA A 1069 21.21 -25.56 -2.95
CA ALA A 1069 21.38 -26.34 -4.18
C ALA A 1069 22.04 -25.56 -5.34
N GLY A 1070 22.36 -24.27 -5.15
CA GLY A 1070 22.93 -23.41 -6.20
C GLY A 1070 21.89 -22.93 -7.22
N HIS A 1071 20.61 -22.98 -6.89
CA HIS A 1071 19.50 -22.48 -7.72
C HIS A 1071 18.97 -21.15 -7.18
N GLU A 1072 18.41 -20.33 -8.07
CA GLU A 1072 17.69 -19.13 -7.66
C GLU A 1072 16.36 -19.51 -6.98
N PRO A 1073 16.00 -18.89 -5.85
CA PRO A 1073 14.70 -19.08 -5.21
C PRO A 1073 13.52 -18.71 -6.10
N SER A 1074 12.45 -19.50 -6.04
CA SER A 1074 11.16 -19.17 -6.67
C SER A 1074 10.11 -18.68 -5.68
N VAL A 1075 10.37 -18.82 -4.37
CA VAL A 1075 9.56 -18.28 -3.26
C VAL A 1075 10.42 -17.42 -2.35
N PHE A 1076 9.85 -16.34 -1.82
CA PHE A 1076 10.66 -15.26 -1.24
C PHE A 1076 10.29 -14.84 0.17
N GLY A 1077 9.01 -14.92 0.51
CA GLY A 1077 8.48 -14.59 1.82
C GLY A 1077 6.99 -14.84 1.91
N ALA A 1078 6.49 -14.77 3.14
CA ALA A 1078 5.10 -15.07 3.43
C ALA A 1078 4.65 -14.38 4.72
N LYS A 1079 3.34 -14.15 4.86
CA LYS A 1079 2.73 -13.72 6.12
C LYS A 1079 1.31 -14.23 6.27
N ILE A 1080 0.88 -14.39 7.51
CA ILE A 1080 -0.54 -14.58 7.86
C ILE A 1080 -1.41 -13.45 7.30
N THR A 1081 -2.61 -13.76 6.81
CA THR A 1081 -3.61 -12.79 6.32
C THR A 1081 -4.85 -12.78 7.21
N GLY A 1082 -5.48 -11.62 7.36
CA GLY A 1082 -6.75 -11.46 8.08
C GLY A 1082 -6.61 -11.22 9.58
N GLY A 1083 -7.66 -11.59 10.34
CA GLY A 1083 -7.81 -11.28 11.77
C GLY A 1083 -6.99 -12.11 12.76
N GLY A 1084 -6.33 -13.20 12.30
CA GLY A 1084 -5.31 -13.91 13.07
C GLY A 1084 -5.81 -15.12 13.85
N CYS A 1085 -4.89 -15.78 14.57
CA CYS A 1085 -5.12 -17.02 15.32
C CYS A 1085 -5.52 -18.21 14.42
N GLY A 1086 -4.95 -18.28 13.21
CA GLY A 1086 -5.24 -19.30 12.21
C GLY A 1086 -5.43 -18.71 10.81
N GLY A 1087 -6.11 -19.43 9.95
CA GLY A 1087 -6.51 -18.97 8.63
C GLY A 1087 -5.45 -19.19 7.56
N THR A 1088 -5.32 -18.21 6.67
CA THR A 1088 -4.53 -18.31 5.44
C THR A 1088 -3.19 -17.60 5.58
N VAL A 1089 -2.18 -18.07 4.86
CA VAL A 1089 -0.87 -17.40 4.69
C VAL A 1089 -0.76 -16.90 3.26
N CYS A 1090 -0.51 -15.60 3.10
CA CYS A 1090 -0.14 -14.99 1.83
C CYS A 1090 1.34 -15.28 1.53
N VAL A 1091 1.62 -15.93 0.40
CA VAL A 1091 2.96 -16.32 -0.05
C VAL A 1091 3.34 -15.57 -1.32
N LEU A 1092 4.58 -15.08 -1.38
CA LEU A 1092 5.16 -14.42 -2.53
C LEU A 1092 6.08 -15.37 -3.31
N SER A 1093 5.80 -15.52 -4.62
CA SER A 1093 6.62 -16.31 -5.54
C SER A 1093 6.85 -15.61 -6.89
N THR A 1094 7.76 -16.13 -7.70
CA THR A 1094 7.75 -15.87 -9.15
C THR A 1094 6.44 -16.37 -9.78
N ALA A 1095 5.98 -15.70 -10.84
CA ALA A 1095 4.76 -16.08 -11.56
C ALA A 1095 4.94 -17.24 -12.56
N ASP A 1096 6.15 -17.79 -12.66
CA ASP A 1096 6.47 -18.89 -13.57
C ASP A 1096 6.18 -20.27 -12.97
N GLU A 1097 6.38 -21.32 -13.77
CA GLU A 1097 6.18 -22.71 -13.35
C GLU A 1097 7.03 -23.08 -12.14
N ALA A 1098 8.24 -22.51 -12.00
CA ALA A 1098 9.10 -22.78 -10.86
C ALA A 1098 8.47 -22.30 -9.54
N GLY A 1099 7.85 -21.12 -9.54
CA GLY A 1099 7.09 -20.59 -8.41
C GLY A 1099 5.90 -21.46 -8.03
N GLU A 1100 5.11 -21.89 -9.02
CA GLU A 1100 3.98 -22.80 -8.81
C GLU A 1100 4.42 -24.15 -8.22
N GLN A 1101 5.49 -24.74 -8.74
CA GLN A 1101 6.02 -26.01 -8.25
C GLN A 1101 6.57 -25.88 -6.82
N ALA A 1102 7.16 -24.72 -6.47
CA ALA A 1102 7.62 -24.45 -5.11
C ALA A 1102 6.44 -24.38 -4.12
N VAL A 1103 5.35 -23.69 -4.48
CA VAL A 1103 4.12 -23.65 -3.67
C VAL A 1103 3.53 -25.05 -3.50
N LYS A 1104 3.47 -25.86 -4.57
CA LYS A 1104 3.00 -27.26 -4.50
C LYS A 1104 3.85 -28.14 -3.58
N ARG A 1105 5.17 -27.95 -3.57
CA ARG A 1105 6.06 -28.67 -2.62
C ARG A 1105 5.81 -28.24 -1.18
N ILE A 1106 5.61 -26.94 -0.94
CA ILE A 1106 5.27 -26.41 0.38
C ILE A 1106 3.96 -27.02 0.89
N THR A 1107 2.90 -27.02 0.06
CA THR A 1107 1.60 -27.57 0.48
C THR A 1107 1.63 -29.07 0.67
N ALA A 1108 2.28 -29.83 -0.21
CA ALA A 1108 2.43 -31.28 -0.06
C ALA A 1108 3.22 -31.64 1.21
N ARG A 1109 4.25 -30.84 1.54
CA ARG A 1109 5.02 -31.03 2.77
C ARG A 1109 4.20 -30.68 4.01
N TYR A 1110 3.44 -29.59 3.97
CA TYR A 1110 2.54 -29.23 5.06
C TYR A 1110 1.47 -30.30 5.30
N GLU A 1111 0.87 -30.83 4.23
CA GLU A 1111 -0.10 -31.94 4.31
C GLU A 1111 0.53 -33.19 4.90
N ASN A 1112 1.75 -33.55 4.48
CA ASN A 1112 2.44 -34.71 5.04
C ASN A 1112 2.83 -34.51 6.52
N GLU A 1113 3.14 -33.29 6.94
CA GLU A 1113 3.50 -32.97 8.33
C GLU A 1113 2.27 -32.85 9.26
N THR A 1114 1.12 -32.39 8.75
CA THR A 1114 -0.06 -32.06 9.56
C THR A 1114 -1.28 -32.95 9.34
N GLY A 1115 -1.32 -33.69 8.23
CA GLY A 1115 -2.50 -34.43 7.75
C GLY A 1115 -3.59 -33.54 7.12
N HIS A 1116 -3.39 -32.23 7.03
CA HIS A 1116 -4.34 -31.29 6.43
C HIS A 1116 -3.92 -30.94 5.00
N ALA A 1117 -4.78 -31.22 4.01
CA ALA A 1117 -4.61 -30.78 2.63
C ALA A 1117 -5.00 -29.30 2.48
N PRO A 1118 -4.05 -28.36 2.27
CA PRO A 1118 -4.35 -26.94 2.19
C PRO A 1118 -5.21 -26.59 0.98
N TYR A 1119 -6.17 -25.68 1.17
CA TYR A 1119 -6.77 -24.97 0.04
C TYR A 1119 -5.82 -23.87 -0.44
N ILE A 1120 -5.62 -23.79 -1.75
CA ILE A 1120 -4.75 -22.78 -2.38
C ILE A 1120 -5.64 -21.76 -3.07
N PHE A 1121 -5.53 -20.51 -2.65
CA PHE A 1121 -6.15 -19.36 -3.30
C PHE A 1121 -5.21 -18.82 -4.37
N GLU A 1122 -5.74 -18.69 -5.59
CA GLU A 1122 -5.00 -18.10 -6.71
C GLU A 1122 -5.90 -17.21 -7.59
N GLY A 1123 -5.26 -16.29 -8.30
CA GLY A 1123 -5.98 -15.34 -9.15
C GLY A 1123 -6.54 -14.16 -8.38
N THR A 1124 -7.13 -13.24 -9.13
CA THR A 1124 -7.72 -12.00 -8.59
C THR A 1124 -9.03 -11.70 -9.29
N SER A 1125 -9.86 -10.86 -8.69
CA SER A 1125 -11.18 -10.52 -9.23
C SER A 1125 -11.52 -9.04 -9.13
N GLN A 1126 -12.52 -8.62 -9.90
CA GLN A 1126 -13.13 -7.30 -9.78
C GLN A 1126 -14.07 -7.26 -8.56
N GLY A 1127 -14.04 -6.15 -7.84
CA GLY A 1127 -14.89 -5.87 -6.69
C GLY A 1127 -16.36 -5.62 -7.05
N ALA A 1128 -17.21 -5.54 -6.02
CA ALA A 1128 -18.65 -5.39 -6.18
C ALA A 1128 -19.07 -4.10 -6.89
N ALA A 1129 -18.36 -2.98 -6.67
CA ALA A 1129 -18.69 -1.70 -7.29
C ALA A 1129 -18.53 -1.73 -8.81
N GLN A 1130 -17.48 -2.40 -9.30
CA GLN A 1130 -17.24 -2.58 -10.73
C GLN A 1130 -18.24 -3.57 -11.34
N PHE A 1131 -18.62 -4.62 -10.59
CA PHE A 1131 -19.65 -5.56 -11.04
C PHE A 1131 -21.07 -4.98 -11.00
N GLY A 1132 -21.38 -4.05 -10.10
CA GLY A 1132 -22.72 -3.48 -9.94
C GLY A 1132 -23.78 -4.54 -9.63
N ALA A 1133 -24.90 -4.49 -10.34
CA ALA A 1133 -25.95 -5.51 -10.30
C ALA A 1133 -26.41 -5.91 -11.71
N VAL A 1134 -26.91 -7.13 -11.80
CA VAL A 1134 -27.47 -7.72 -13.03
C VAL A 1134 -28.89 -8.14 -12.75
N GLU A 1135 -29.83 -7.60 -13.50
CA GLU A 1135 -31.20 -8.07 -13.48
C GLU A 1135 -31.33 -9.26 -14.44
N VAL A 1136 -31.87 -10.36 -13.95
CA VAL A 1136 -32.19 -11.52 -14.78
C VAL A 1136 -33.67 -11.83 -14.68
N LYS A 1137 -34.29 -12.14 -15.81
CA LYS A 1137 -35.67 -12.59 -15.89
C LYS A 1137 -35.73 -13.88 -16.66
N ARG A 1138 -36.36 -14.90 -16.10
CA ARG A 1138 -36.43 -16.20 -16.76
C ARG A 1138 -37.16 -16.12 -18.10
N ARG A 1139 -36.65 -16.83 -19.11
CA ARG A 1139 -37.37 -17.00 -20.38
C ARG A 1139 -38.52 -17.98 -20.19
N GLN A 1140 -39.67 -17.65 -20.77
CA GLN A 1140 -40.78 -18.61 -20.83
C GLN A 1140 -40.38 -19.75 -21.77
N VAL A 1141 -40.42 -20.98 -21.25
CA VAL A 1141 -40.31 -22.19 -22.08
C VAL A 1141 -41.53 -22.20 -23.00
N GLN A 1142 -41.32 -22.18 -24.32
CA GLN A 1142 -42.38 -22.31 -25.32
C GLN A 1142 -42.98 -23.71 -25.32
#